data_AF-A0A2E7S2J2-F1
#
_entry.id   AF-A0A2E7S2J2-F1
#
_cell.length_a   1.000
_cell.length_b   1.000
_cell.length_c   1.000
_cell.angle_alpha   90.00
_cell.angle_beta   90.00
_cell.angle_gamma   90.00
#
_symmetry.space_group_name_H-M   'P 1'
#
loop_
_entity.id
_entity.type
_entity.pdbx_description
1 polymer ?
#
loop_
_entity_poly.entity_id
_entity_poly.type
_entity_poly.pdbx_seq_one_letter_code
_entity_poly.pdbx_strand_id
1 'polypeptide(L)'
;MRLFLVRSLTRFAILGSVLAAASFFVAVAADKKAEKTDAKSTEIKFEAVKLGRPVNFERDIYPALEQNCIACHNVAINESKLVLEEVKDIVKGGKRGTSVVAKQPDKSLLYLVAARKKKPHMPPLPNNQDAKAFTPRELGLLRQWILEGAVGSKGGNKQMLQFSPLPESAKAVYSVALSPWNRFAAAGRANQVEIYDTTLGEKVSKLVDPQLDKIKFQDKAMYPGGAAHRDFVHSMAFSPSGNMLATGGYRVVKLWKRDAVRQIAKLAGPAAVTSTAITADGKIAAVASADNVVRLVNLADGKVIRELKGHTAAVSGLAFYPHPSETSRLAAVTAAADAALVDATTKQATAEQAVKDFDPKALKLEGEKIAAEKKTRTDAVAAAVKAVATAKTALVAAKKAEAEFAKTAGASSQLVTGSQDKSVRVWKVSDGSVVRQLVTPAPVNDVIFTKDGARLVSAHADNLLRVWMTVAPKPAEKKAADKKKEKKKDEKAGPKPVLEIKGHSKPVTGVALILPAGTQIATASGDNTVRVFDVTKGNQVRSINVGSPVTGVAVRPDGTAIAAASGNFARLYDMAGKQLAELKGDLGLVRALSETTEDQNVAKQLVGIADGKQKAADKTAKDRAAAAKKAKDAKTAADKKVAEQKPKFDAAKTKSDTATKAFDTAAKALVVAKKAIVDATKKAADLKKVADDAKKAADVATKKSADAAKTSEAAKKAAAEAAKKLTAAQEAAKKAADDAAKKKAADAVKAATDAKAKADKAAADTAKVAADAKKASDVATKKSTDAAAASKGAAEAKTKADAAGKAAQAKNDATKKAKDAADKETAKQKGELKKTTDAQASADRTQKLADKASSDAQVSLKAANADKAAKDALQKTVDAAVAKDTAAAKAGEKPITVVAFSPDGKFLLTGGADQKIHVWYAATGQAVDTVSGHTGAVTALSVSPSGVVLSGGADKLAAAWDISPNWSPAGQLGPQADKPLDLATSPFVSRVLSIDFSRDGKMLVTGGGDPSRSGELMIWDVAKKTMIREIKDAHSDTIFGAEFSRDGKKLLSGAADKFVKIFDVGSGKHIRSFEGHTHHVLDVSWKADNSSIASAGADNVIKVWNVDTGEQRRTIGGYSKQVTSLRFVGIGENVISCGGDKSVRYHKTGNGQNYRSFSGGTDFMYAAASSRDESFVVAGGEDGTVRLWNGKNGKLVKAFSR
;
A
#
# COMPACT_ATOMS: atom_id res chain seq x y z
N MET A 1 -21.95 20.09 -18.34
CA MET A 1 -22.29 20.84 -19.57
C MET A 1 -22.61 22.27 -19.15
N ARG A 2 -21.91 23.27 -19.71
CA ARG A 2 -22.03 24.76 -19.59
C ARG A 2 -22.42 25.43 -18.24
N LEU A 3 -21.71 26.53 -17.94
CA LEU A 3 -22.05 27.56 -16.96
C LEU A 3 -23.17 28.48 -17.50
N PHE A 4 -23.93 29.19 -16.63
CA PHE A 4 -23.86 30.68 -16.44
C PHE A 4 -25.13 31.31 -15.81
N LEU A 5 -24.90 32.13 -14.77
CA LEU A 5 -25.63 33.34 -14.32
C LEU A 5 -27.14 33.32 -13.93
N VAL A 6 -27.58 34.48 -13.44
CA VAL A 6 -28.81 34.75 -12.65
C VAL A 6 -29.44 36.08 -13.13
N ARG A 7 -30.78 36.17 -13.25
CA ARG A 7 -31.64 37.33 -12.82
C ARG A 7 -33.12 37.24 -13.23
N SER A 8 -33.99 37.90 -12.42
CA SER A 8 -35.40 38.30 -12.67
C SER A 8 -36.45 37.16 -12.75
N LEU A 9 -37.64 37.16 -12.12
CA LEU A 9 -38.66 38.17 -11.73
C LEU A 9 -39.35 38.83 -12.95
N THR A 10 -40.68 38.94 -13.13
CA THR A 10 -41.92 38.50 -12.41
C THR A 10 -43.11 38.59 -13.44
N ARG A 11 -44.44 38.41 -13.22
CA ARG A 11 -45.40 38.30 -12.08
C ARG A 11 -46.72 37.62 -12.57
N PHE A 12 -47.80 37.60 -11.75
CA PHE A 12 -49.21 37.18 -12.03
C PHE A 12 -49.45 35.67 -12.30
N ALA A 13 -50.22 34.84 -11.57
CA ALA A 13 -51.20 34.94 -10.44
C ALA A 13 -52.72 34.98 -10.81
N ILE A 14 -53.59 34.62 -9.83
CA ILE A 14 -55.09 34.66 -9.79
C ILE A 14 -55.78 33.39 -10.42
N LEU A 15 -56.73 32.65 -9.79
CA LEU A 15 -57.29 32.67 -8.40
C LEU A 15 -57.99 31.33 -7.98
N GLY A 16 -58.13 31.10 -6.66
CA GLY A 16 -59.26 30.41 -5.98
C GLY A 16 -59.21 28.87 -5.82
N SER A 17 -59.75 28.21 -4.78
CA SER A 17 -60.53 28.61 -3.58
C SER A 17 -60.78 27.36 -2.66
N VAL A 18 -61.10 27.37 -1.34
CA VAL A 18 -61.04 28.38 -0.24
C VAL A 18 -61.19 27.67 1.16
N LEU A 19 -60.39 28.05 2.17
CA LEU A 19 -60.49 27.81 3.65
C LEU A 19 -60.57 26.35 4.20
N ALA A 20 -60.31 26.05 5.49
CA ALA A 20 -60.01 26.83 6.73
C ALA A 20 -58.80 26.19 7.48
N ALA A 21 -57.77 26.89 8.02
CA ALA A 21 -57.69 27.95 9.06
C ALA A 21 -57.66 27.39 10.52
N ALA A 22 -56.88 27.88 11.50
CA ALA A 22 -55.74 28.83 11.56
C ALA A 22 -54.87 28.46 12.81
N SER A 23 -53.60 28.86 13.00
CA SER A 23 -53.10 30.22 13.39
C SER A 23 -51.58 30.12 13.71
N PHE A 24 -50.70 31.14 13.62
CA PHE A 24 -50.80 32.52 13.11
C PHE A 24 -49.37 33.03 12.72
N PHE A 25 -49.22 33.68 11.56
CA PHE A 25 -48.21 34.67 11.09
C PHE A 25 -46.69 34.48 11.39
N VAL A 26 -45.73 34.56 10.44
CA VAL A 26 -45.46 35.43 9.26
C VAL A 26 -44.77 36.77 9.57
N ALA A 27 -43.49 36.91 9.15
CA ALA A 27 -42.90 38.09 8.50
C ALA A 27 -41.47 37.81 7.98
N VAL A 28 -41.03 38.53 6.93
CA VAL A 28 -39.64 38.56 6.43
C VAL A 28 -39.20 40.02 6.33
N ALA A 29 -38.03 40.38 6.89
CA ALA A 29 -37.40 41.68 6.67
C ALA A 29 -35.88 41.64 6.91
N ALA A 30 -35.20 42.66 6.37
CA ALA A 30 -33.75 42.79 6.22
C ALA A 30 -32.94 43.06 7.51
N ASP A 31 -31.62 43.13 7.31
CA ASP A 31 -30.56 43.50 8.24
C ASP A 31 -30.93 44.30 9.50
N LYS A 32 -30.47 43.78 10.63
CA LYS A 32 -29.87 44.62 11.67
C LYS A 32 -28.52 44.05 12.10
N LYS A 33 -27.54 44.94 12.23
CA LYS A 33 -26.44 44.74 13.19
C LYS A 33 -27.08 44.60 14.58
N ALA A 34 -27.24 43.37 15.06
CA ALA A 34 -27.45 43.11 16.47
C ALA A 34 -26.08 42.94 17.12
N GLU A 35 -25.72 43.84 18.03
CA GLU A 35 -24.62 43.62 18.94
C GLU A 35 -24.90 42.33 19.71
N LYS A 36 -24.00 41.35 19.65
CA LYS A 36 -24.07 40.19 20.54
C LYS A 36 -23.66 40.65 21.93
N THR A 37 -24.66 41.11 22.68
CA THR A 37 -24.59 41.52 24.08
C THR A 37 -23.83 40.51 24.93
N ASP A 38 -23.08 40.99 25.92
CA ASP A 38 -22.22 40.16 26.74
C ASP A 38 -22.96 38.98 27.37
N ALA A 39 -22.60 37.77 26.95
CA ALA A 39 -22.94 36.54 27.63
C ALA A 39 -22.16 36.47 28.96
N LYS A 40 -22.65 37.23 29.95
CA LYS A 40 -22.02 37.45 31.26
C LYS A 40 -21.46 36.16 31.82
N SER A 41 -20.15 36.09 31.98
CA SER A 41 -19.43 34.93 32.49
C SER A 41 -19.60 34.80 34.01
N THR A 42 -20.80 34.41 34.44
CA THR A 42 -21.11 34.12 35.83
C THR A 42 -20.29 32.94 36.35
N GLU A 43 -19.96 32.98 37.65
CA GLU A 43 -19.34 31.86 38.34
C GLU A 43 -20.29 30.66 38.35
N ILE A 44 -19.75 29.49 38.05
CA ILE A 44 -20.48 28.22 38.14
C ILE A 44 -20.24 27.66 39.54
N LYS A 45 -21.30 27.62 40.37
CA LYS A 45 -21.27 26.94 41.65
C LYS A 45 -21.31 25.42 41.43
N PHE A 46 -20.50 24.68 42.16
CA PHE A 46 -20.44 23.22 42.08
C PHE A 46 -21.55 22.57 42.93
N GLU A 47 -21.99 21.39 42.52
CA GLU A 47 -22.89 20.51 43.28
C GLU A 47 -22.06 19.56 44.16
N ALA A 48 -22.49 19.31 45.40
CA ALA A 48 -21.78 18.42 46.32
C ALA A 48 -22.12 16.93 46.02
N VAL A 49 -21.28 16.24 45.26
CA VAL A 49 -21.59 14.90 44.74
C VAL A 49 -21.23 13.79 45.75
N LYS A 50 -22.22 13.06 46.23
CA LYS A 50 -22.06 11.85 47.06
C LYS A 50 -22.13 10.59 46.19
N LEU A 51 -20.99 9.97 45.88
CA LEU A 51 -20.94 8.75 45.05
C LEU A 51 -20.89 7.43 45.82
N GLY A 52 -20.60 7.44 47.13
CA GLY A 52 -20.36 6.22 47.93
C GLY A 52 -19.04 5.49 47.59
N ARG A 53 -18.20 6.09 46.74
CA ARG A 53 -16.93 5.57 46.24
C ARG A 53 -16.04 6.74 45.79
N PRO A 54 -14.72 6.54 45.63
CA PRO A 54 -13.86 7.51 44.95
C PRO A 54 -14.30 7.82 43.52
N VAL A 55 -13.88 8.99 43.04
CA VAL A 55 -14.06 9.48 41.67
C VAL A 55 -12.96 8.89 40.78
N ASN A 56 -13.36 8.23 39.70
CA ASN A 56 -12.46 7.62 38.72
C ASN A 56 -12.32 8.55 37.52
N PHE A 57 -11.08 8.82 37.08
CA PHE A 57 -10.85 9.77 36.00
C PHE A 57 -11.54 9.34 34.68
N GLU A 58 -11.34 8.09 34.20
CA GLU A 58 -11.88 7.66 32.90
C GLU A 58 -13.41 7.67 32.85
N ARG A 59 -14.06 7.31 33.96
CA ARG A 59 -15.53 7.17 34.03
C ARG A 59 -16.23 8.48 34.37
N ASP A 60 -15.70 9.21 35.35
CA ASP A 60 -16.42 10.28 36.03
C ASP A 60 -15.92 11.69 35.64
N ILE A 61 -14.72 11.82 35.04
CA ILE A 61 -14.11 13.11 34.65
C ILE A 61 -13.87 13.22 33.14
N TYR A 62 -13.28 12.19 32.51
CA TYR A 62 -12.88 12.21 31.10
C TYR A 62 -14.03 12.58 30.15
N PRO A 63 -15.27 12.06 30.27
CA PRO A 63 -16.34 12.40 29.33
C PRO A 63 -16.70 13.91 29.32
N ALA A 64 -16.64 14.56 30.48
CA ALA A 64 -16.90 16.00 30.59
C ALA A 64 -15.76 16.85 30.00
N LEU A 65 -14.51 16.35 30.08
CA LEU A 65 -13.36 16.95 29.39
C LEU A 65 -13.41 16.69 27.89
N GLU A 66 -13.76 15.48 27.46
CA GLU A 66 -13.91 15.05 26.07
C GLU A 66 -14.91 15.94 25.32
N GLN A 67 -16.11 16.09 25.89
CA GLN A 67 -17.19 16.87 25.30
C GLN A 67 -16.92 18.38 25.24
N ASN A 68 -16.16 18.95 26.19
CA ASN A 68 -16.12 20.41 26.39
C ASN A 68 -14.72 21.06 26.34
N CYS A 69 -13.63 20.29 26.40
CA CYS A 69 -12.27 20.82 26.58
C CYS A 69 -11.20 20.15 25.69
N ILE A 70 -11.27 18.84 25.45
CA ILE A 70 -10.25 18.08 24.70
C ILE A 70 -10.23 18.49 23.22
N ALA A 71 -11.31 19.05 22.67
CA ALA A 71 -11.31 19.65 21.33
C ALA A 71 -10.19 20.68 21.12
N CYS A 72 -9.88 21.51 22.13
CA CYS A 72 -8.76 22.46 22.11
C CYS A 72 -7.50 21.94 22.83
N HIS A 73 -7.65 21.00 23.77
CA HIS A 73 -6.58 20.52 24.65
C HIS A 73 -6.30 19.01 24.50
N ASN A 74 -6.22 18.52 23.28
CA ASN A 74 -5.66 17.21 22.93
C ASN A 74 -4.16 17.32 22.57
N VAL A 75 -3.47 16.19 22.39
CA VAL A 75 -2.05 16.14 22.00
C VAL A 75 -1.76 16.92 20.72
N ALA A 76 -2.62 16.88 19.70
CA ALA A 76 -2.38 17.48 18.39
C ALA A 76 -2.54 19.01 18.38
N ILE A 77 -3.57 19.54 19.05
CA ILE A 77 -3.91 20.98 19.06
C ILE A 77 -3.27 21.69 20.27
N ASN A 78 -3.24 21.04 21.43
CA ASN A 78 -2.59 21.44 22.68
C ASN A 78 -2.63 22.95 23.00
N GLU A 79 -3.80 23.60 22.93
CA GLU A 79 -3.90 25.05 23.18
C GLU A 79 -3.27 25.43 24.53
N SER A 80 -2.52 26.55 24.55
CA SER A 80 -1.68 26.95 25.69
C SER A 80 -0.66 25.89 26.17
N LYS A 81 -0.25 24.93 25.32
CA LYS A 81 0.54 23.73 25.66
C LYS A 81 -0.10 22.85 26.75
N LEU A 82 -1.43 22.81 26.82
CA LEU A 82 -2.17 21.98 27.78
C LEU A 82 -2.78 20.78 27.05
N VAL A 83 -2.59 19.58 27.62
CA VAL A 83 -3.21 18.32 27.17
C VAL A 83 -4.07 17.79 28.32
N LEU A 84 -5.32 17.43 28.03
CA LEU A 84 -6.32 16.98 28.99
C LEU A 84 -6.78 15.52 28.78
N GLU A 85 -6.11 14.79 27.89
CA GLU A 85 -6.41 13.39 27.57
C GLU A 85 -5.86 12.40 28.61
N GLU A 86 -4.95 12.84 29.48
CA GLU A 86 -4.18 11.97 30.38
C GLU A 86 -3.87 12.68 31.71
N VAL A 87 -4.37 12.13 32.82
CA VAL A 87 -3.59 11.90 34.06
C VAL A 87 -2.40 12.83 34.32
N LYS A 88 -1.25 12.27 33.95
CA LYS A 88 0.10 12.80 34.09
C LYS A 88 0.27 14.20 33.46
N ASP A 89 -0.39 14.48 32.35
CA ASP A 89 -0.25 15.71 31.58
C ASP A 89 -1.23 16.80 32.06
N ILE A 90 -2.40 16.41 32.58
CA ILE A 90 -3.30 17.31 33.33
C ILE A 90 -2.59 17.88 34.57
N VAL A 91 -2.01 17.01 35.40
CA VAL A 91 -1.32 17.43 36.62
C VAL A 91 -0.12 18.32 36.29
N LYS A 92 0.70 17.92 35.31
CA LYS A 92 1.84 18.69 34.80
C LYS A 92 1.45 20.08 34.27
N GLY A 93 0.34 20.18 33.53
CA GLY A 93 -0.17 21.44 32.98
C GLY A 93 0.61 21.98 31.78
N GLY A 94 0.40 23.27 31.49
CA GLY A 94 0.86 23.92 30.25
C GLY A 94 1.57 25.26 30.47
N LYS A 95 1.53 26.17 29.48
CA LYS A 95 2.16 27.52 29.52
C LYS A 95 1.77 28.37 30.74
N ARG A 96 0.63 28.06 31.39
CA ARG A 96 0.11 28.78 32.57
C ARG A 96 0.46 28.09 33.89
N GLY A 97 1.34 27.09 33.87
CA GLY A 97 1.74 26.27 35.02
C GLY A 97 0.86 25.03 35.20
N THR A 98 1.03 24.39 36.37
CA THR A 98 0.30 23.23 36.88
C THR A 98 -1.21 23.37 36.70
N SER A 99 -1.86 22.45 35.97
CA SER A 99 -3.32 22.55 35.75
C SER A 99 -4.11 22.06 36.96
N VAL A 100 -3.59 21.04 37.67
CA VAL A 100 -4.22 20.47 38.87
C VAL A 100 -3.20 20.29 39.99
N VAL A 101 -3.51 20.87 41.15
CA VAL A 101 -2.78 20.71 42.40
C VAL A 101 -3.53 19.69 43.26
N ALA A 102 -2.96 18.50 43.44
CA ALA A 102 -3.56 17.42 44.19
C ALA A 102 -4.03 17.87 45.59
N LYS A 103 -5.24 17.44 45.98
CA LYS A 103 -5.96 17.81 47.20
C LYS A 103 -6.36 19.29 47.33
N GLN A 104 -6.06 20.14 46.35
CA GLN A 104 -6.25 21.60 46.43
C GLN A 104 -6.98 22.15 45.19
N PRO A 105 -8.31 21.89 45.05
CA PRO A 105 -9.10 22.36 43.90
C PRO A 105 -9.07 23.89 43.75
N ASP A 106 -9.13 24.65 44.85
CA ASP A 106 -9.16 26.11 44.80
C ASP A 106 -7.80 26.75 44.44
N LYS A 107 -6.74 25.93 44.29
CA LYS A 107 -5.46 26.31 43.66
C LYS A 107 -5.24 25.66 42.29
N SER A 108 -6.14 24.76 41.87
CA SER A 108 -6.03 24.02 40.60
C SER A 108 -6.57 24.86 39.45
N LEU A 109 -5.70 25.26 38.53
CA LEU A 109 -6.05 26.15 37.42
C LEU A 109 -7.21 25.61 36.58
N LEU A 110 -7.24 24.30 36.27
CA LEU A 110 -8.30 23.65 35.50
C LEU A 110 -9.69 23.85 36.13
N TYR A 111 -9.80 23.59 37.44
CA TYR A 111 -11.05 23.82 38.19
C TYR A 111 -11.41 25.31 38.22
N LEU A 112 -10.45 26.20 38.45
CA LEU A 112 -10.71 27.65 38.51
C LEU A 112 -11.17 28.24 37.16
N VAL A 113 -10.69 27.74 36.01
CA VAL A 113 -11.15 28.22 34.69
C VAL A 113 -12.49 27.60 34.27
N ALA A 114 -12.74 26.32 34.61
CA ALA A 114 -14.01 25.64 34.35
C ALA A 114 -15.15 26.17 35.25
N ALA A 115 -14.87 26.45 36.54
CA ALA A 115 -15.78 27.14 37.45
C ALA A 115 -16.03 28.61 37.09
N ARG A 116 -15.31 29.14 36.09
CA ARG A 116 -15.28 30.56 35.69
C ARG A 116 -14.82 31.52 36.79
N LYS A 117 -14.11 31.02 37.81
CA LYS A 117 -13.47 31.79 38.89
C LYS A 117 -12.22 32.56 38.45
N LYS A 118 -11.55 32.11 37.38
CA LYS A 118 -10.31 32.70 36.86
C LYS A 118 -10.37 32.85 35.33
N LYS A 119 -9.74 33.89 34.79
CA LYS A 119 -9.65 34.16 33.34
C LYS A 119 -8.39 33.51 32.70
N PRO A 120 -8.44 33.07 31.43
CA PRO A 120 -9.63 32.93 30.59
C PRO A 120 -10.59 31.88 31.17
N HIS A 121 -11.88 32.12 31.03
CA HIS A 121 -12.91 31.16 31.43
C HIS A 121 -12.97 30.03 30.38
N MET A 122 -13.25 28.81 30.82
CA MET A 122 -13.38 27.65 29.92
C MET A 122 -14.82 27.11 29.87
N PRO A 123 -15.35 26.77 28.69
CA PRO A 123 -14.87 27.24 27.39
C PRO A 123 -14.98 28.78 27.31
N PRO A 124 -14.17 29.44 26.46
CA PRO A 124 -14.25 30.89 26.28
C PRO A 124 -15.61 31.31 25.72
N LEU A 125 -15.93 32.60 25.88
CA LEU A 125 -17.12 33.23 25.31
C LEU A 125 -16.70 34.49 24.54
N PRO A 126 -17.07 34.61 23.24
CA PRO A 126 -17.61 33.55 22.39
C PRO A 126 -16.59 32.41 22.16
N ASN A 127 -17.08 31.21 21.82
CA ASN A 127 -16.25 30.15 21.21
C ASN A 127 -16.88 29.67 19.91
N ASN A 128 -16.06 29.09 19.04
CA ASN A 128 -16.42 28.65 17.69
C ASN A 128 -16.42 27.11 17.57
N GLN A 129 -16.57 26.40 18.69
CA GLN A 129 -16.46 24.93 18.78
C GLN A 129 -17.72 24.28 19.39
N ASP A 130 -18.80 25.07 19.55
CA ASP A 130 -20.05 24.73 20.26
C ASP A 130 -19.87 24.09 21.65
N ALA A 131 -18.69 24.29 22.25
CA ALA A 131 -18.32 23.75 23.55
C ALA A 131 -19.16 24.40 24.65
N LYS A 132 -19.73 23.55 25.54
CA LYS A 132 -20.60 23.99 26.63
C LYS A 132 -19.80 24.19 27.91
N ALA A 133 -20.34 25.01 28.80
CA ALA A 133 -19.77 25.16 30.14
C ALA A 133 -20.08 23.92 30.99
N PHE A 134 -19.14 23.55 31.87
CA PHE A 134 -19.33 22.48 32.85
C PHE A 134 -20.61 22.72 33.66
N THR A 135 -21.45 21.70 33.80
CA THR A 135 -22.59 21.73 34.71
C THR A 135 -22.12 21.77 36.18
N PRO A 136 -22.95 22.24 37.12
CA PRO A 136 -22.66 22.18 38.56
C PRO A 136 -22.20 20.79 39.02
N ARG A 137 -22.78 19.73 38.46
CA ARG A 137 -22.48 18.33 38.81
C ARG A 137 -21.14 17.84 38.27
N GLU A 138 -20.81 18.12 37.01
CA GLU A 138 -19.49 17.81 36.44
C GLU A 138 -18.39 18.60 37.15
N LEU A 139 -18.67 19.86 37.50
CA LEU A 139 -17.76 20.70 38.27
C LEU A 139 -17.57 20.17 39.70
N GLY A 140 -18.62 19.60 40.30
CA GLY A 140 -18.58 18.88 41.57
C GLY A 140 -17.73 17.61 41.51
N LEU A 141 -17.89 16.80 40.46
CA LEU A 141 -17.06 15.61 40.19
C LEU A 141 -15.59 16.00 40.03
N LEU A 142 -15.30 17.01 39.20
CA LEU A 142 -13.94 17.54 39.01
C LEU A 142 -13.35 18.03 40.32
N ARG A 143 -14.12 18.76 41.16
CA ARG A 143 -13.66 19.21 42.48
C ARG A 143 -13.32 18.05 43.40
N GLN A 144 -14.18 17.03 43.44
CA GLN A 144 -14.05 15.87 44.32
C GLN A 144 -12.85 14.99 43.91
N TRP A 145 -12.65 14.73 42.61
CA TRP A 145 -11.46 14.03 42.12
C TRP A 145 -10.16 14.74 42.49
N ILE A 146 -10.14 16.07 42.44
CA ILE A 146 -8.97 16.85 42.87
C ILE A 146 -8.76 16.74 44.39
N LEU A 147 -9.81 16.82 45.21
CA LEU A 147 -9.74 16.59 46.66
C LEU A 147 -9.17 15.21 47.01
N GLU A 148 -9.57 14.17 46.26
CA GLU A 148 -9.11 12.79 46.42
C GLU A 148 -7.67 12.56 45.91
N GLY A 149 -7.03 13.60 45.36
CA GLY A 149 -5.61 13.62 45.03
C GLY A 149 -5.29 13.67 43.53
N ALA A 150 -6.29 13.80 42.66
CA ALA A 150 -6.15 13.87 41.21
C ALA A 150 -5.32 12.72 40.60
N VAL A 151 -5.52 11.50 41.12
CA VAL A 151 -4.79 10.30 40.69
C VAL A 151 -5.39 9.69 39.42
N GLY A 152 -4.51 9.09 38.60
CA GLY A 152 -4.91 8.34 37.41
C GLY A 152 -5.50 6.97 37.75
N SER A 153 -6.41 6.51 36.89
CA SER A 153 -7.09 5.22 37.06
C SER A 153 -6.15 4.04 36.82
N LYS A 154 -5.87 3.20 37.83
CA LYS A 154 -5.35 1.85 37.57
C LYS A 154 -6.46 1.00 36.95
N GLY A 155 -6.60 1.05 35.63
CA GLY A 155 -7.60 0.30 34.87
C GLY A 155 -9.03 0.77 35.16
N GLY A 156 -9.42 1.93 34.63
CA GLY A 156 -10.85 2.27 34.56
C GLY A 156 -11.56 1.27 33.65
N ASN A 157 -12.52 0.51 34.18
CA ASN A 157 -13.40 -0.31 33.34
C ASN A 157 -14.12 0.62 32.36
N LYS A 158 -13.79 0.49 31.07
CA LYS A 158 -14.47 1.13 29.94
C LYS A 158 -15.98 0.93 30.12
N GLN A 159 -16.79 1.97 29.85
CA GLN A 159 -18.25 1.89 30.03
C GLN A 159 -18.82 0.61 29.40
N MET A 160 -19.72 -0.08 30.10
CA MET A 160 -20.46 -1.19 29.51
C MET A 160 -21.35 -0.66 28.40
N LEU A 161 -20.89 -0.81 27.16
CA LEU A 161 -21.64 -0.47 25.96
C LEU A 161 -22.96 -1.26 25.96
N GLN A 162 -24.09 -0.56 26.02
CA GLN A 162 -25.40 -1.18 25.95
C GLN A 162 -25.72 -1.54 24.50
N PHE A 163 -25.59 -2.82 24.18
CA PHE A 163 -25.97 -3.36 22.88
C PHE A 163 -27.49 -3.50 22.77
N SER A 164 -28.04 -3.17 21.60
CA SER A 164 -29.43 -3.43 21.21
C SER A 164 -29.45 -4.29 19.93
N PRO A 165 -30.55 -5.00 19.63
CA PRO A 165 -30.72 -5.68 18.34
C PRO A 165 -30.48 -4.74 17.16
N LEU A 166 -29.84 -5.23 16.09
CA LEU A 166 -29.85 -4.51 14.82
C LEU A 166 -31.28 -4.50 14.24
N PRO A 167 -31.76 -3.38 13.68
CA PRO A 167 -33.09 -3.32 13.08
C PRO A 167 -33.16 -4.20 11.83
N GLU A 168 -34.34 -4.73 11.50
CA GLU A 168 -34.51 -5.62 10.34
C GLU A 168 -34.19 -4.96 8.99
N SER A 169 -34.27 -3.62 8.93
CA SER A 169 -33.82 -2.80 7.81
C SER A 169 -32.30 -2.82 7.59
N ALA A 170 -31.50 -3.19 8.60
CA ALA A 170 -30.06 -3.40 8.44
C ALA A 170 -29.83 -4.63 7.55
N LYS A 171 -29.47 -4.35 6.29
CA LYS A 171 -29.30 -5.35 5.22
C LYS A 171 -27.99 -5.22 4.43
N ALA A 172 -27.26 -4.13 4.58
CA ALA A 172 -26.05 -3.83 3.80
C ALA A 172 -25.03 -4.98 3.84
N VAL A 173 -24.41 -5.26 2.69
CA VAL A 173 -23.32 -6.23 2.58
C VAL A 173 -21.99 -5.47 2.57
N TYR A 174 -21.34 -5.38 3.75
CA TYR A 174 -20.10 -4.62 3.92
C TYR A 174 -18.86 -5.37 3.44
N SER A 175 -18.88 -6.71 3.46
CA SER A 175 -17.72 -7.53 3.13
C SER A 175 -18.10 -8.77 2.32
N VAL A 176 -17.21 -9.18 1.41
CA VAL A 176 -17.31 -10.43 0.66
C VAL A 176 -15.93 -11.06 0.50
N ALA A 177 -15.86 -12.38 0.37
CA ALA A 177 -14.62 -13.09 0.04
C ALA A 177 -14.91 -14.27 -0.90
N LEU A 178 -13.90 -14.68 -1.67
CA LEU A 178 -13.91 -15.92 -2.46
C LEU A 178 -12.87 -16.90 -1.93
N SER A 179 -13.26 -18.17 -1.87
CA SER A 179 -12.33 -19.26 -1.57
C SER A 179 -11.29 -19.43 -2.68
N PRO A 180 -10.04 -19.81 -2.38
CA PRO A 180 -8.97 -19.94 -3.39
C PRO A 180 -9.26 -20.87 -4.58
N TRP A 181 -10.25 -21.76 -4.43
CA TRP A 181 -10.61 -22.80 -5.40
C TRP A 181 -11.94 -22.55 -6.12
N ASN A 182 -12.49 -21.34 -6.05
CA ASN A 182 -13.76 -20.98 -6.71
C ASN A 182 -14.93 -21.94 -6.37
N ARG A 183 -14.99 -22.45 -5.14
CA ARG A 183 -16.11 -23.28 -4.66
C ARG A 183 -17.12 -22.47 -3.86
N PHE A 184 -16.62 -21.68 -2.90
CA PHE A 184 -17.43 -20.84 -2.03
C PHE A 184 -17.16 -19.36 -2.24
N ALA A 185 -18.22 -18.57 -2.18
CA ALA A 185 -18.20 -17.16 -1.81
C ALA A 185 -18.77 -17.00 -0.39
N ALA A 186 -18.25 -16.05 0.37
CA ALA A 186 -18.82 -15.62 1.64
C ALA A 186 -19.26 -14.15 1.55
N ALA A 187 -20.31 -13.77 2.28
CA ALA A 187 -20.75 -12.37 2.38
C ALA A 187 -21.21 -12.02 3.80
N GLY A 188 -20.76 -10.86 4.30
CA GLY A 188 -21.14 -10.28 5.58
C GLY A 188 -22.32 -9.32 5.39
N ARG A 189 -23.53 -9.80 5.65
CA ARG A 189 -24.79 -9.09 5.47
C ARG A 189 -25.33 -8.66 6.84
N ALA A 190 -25.29 -7.36 7.13
CA ALA A 190 -25.41 -6.86 8.49
C ALA A 190 -24.47 -7.63 9.44
N ASN A 191 -25.01 -8.29 10.47
CA ASN A 191 -24.28 -9.14 11.42
C ASN A 191 -24.33 -10.66 11.10
N GLN A 192 -24.84 -11.03 9.93
CA GLN A 192 -24.97 -12.41 9.46
C GLN A 192 -23.91 -12.71 8.41
N VAL A 193 -23.34 -13.93 8.42
CA VAL A 193 -22.43 -14.39 7.36
C VAL A 193 -23.08 -15.52 6.61
N GLU A 194 -23.23 -15.38 5.30
CA GLU A 194 -23.79 -16.39 4.41
C GLU A 194 -22.71 -16.94 3.49
N ILE A 195 -22.74 -18.25 3.25
CA ILE A 195 -21.85 -18.97 2.33
C ILE A 195 -22.66 -19.45 1.14
N TYR A 196 -22.18 -19.14 -0.06
CA TYR A 196 -22.79 -19.52 -1.34
C TYR A 196 -21.84 -20.42 -2.12
N ASP A 197 -22.37 -21.46 -2.76
CA ASP A 197 -21.64 -22.23 -3.76
C ASP A 197 -21.63 -21.47 -5.09
N THR A 198 -20.43 -21.18 -5.61
CA THR A 198 -20.27 -20.33 -6.80
C THR A 198 -20.55 -21.06 -8.12
N THR A 199 -20.48 -22.39 -8.15
CA THR A 199 -20.76 -23.18 -9.36
C THR A 199 -22.26 -23.46 -9.49
N LEU A 200 -22.94 -23.73 -8.37
CA LEU A 200 -24.40 -23.91 -8.33
C LEU A 200 -25.15 -22.56 -8.34
N GLY A 201 -24.55 -21.50 -7.80
CA GLY A 201 -25.23 -20.21 -7.63
C GLY A 201 -26.30 -20.26 -6.53
N GLU A 202 -26.02 -20.97 -5.43
CA GLU A 202 -26.97 -21.26 -4.35
C GLU A 202 -26.37 -20.94 -2.97
N LYS A 203 -27.21 -20.58 -1.99
CA LYS A 203 -26.79 -20.45 -0.59
C LYS A 203 -26.71 -21.84 0.05
N VAL A 204 -25.55 -22.18 0.61
CA VAL A 204 -25.25 -23.51 1.17
C VAL A 204 -24.99 -23.51 2.67
N SER A 205 -24.72 -22.36 3.29
CA SER A 205 -24.63 -22.25 4.76
C SER A 205 -24.92 -20.83 5.24
N LYS A 206 -25.34 -20.71 6.50
CA LYS A 206 -25.39 -19.46 7.27
C LYS A 206 -24.62 -19.69 8.56
N LEU A 207 -23.64 -18.84 8.85
CA LEU A 207 -22.84 -18.96 10.06
C LEU A 207 -23.59 -18.31 11.23
N VAL A 208 -23.62 -19.00 12.36
CA VAL A 208 -24.27 -18.57 13.60
C VAL A 208 -23.34 -18.87 14.77
N ASP A 209 -23.20 -17.94 15.71
CA ASP A 209 -22.52 -18.17 16.98
C ASP A 209 -23.56 -18.58 18.05
N PRO A 210 -23.54 -19.83 18.55
CA PRO A 210 -24.48 -20.31 19.56
C PRO A 210 -24.44 -19.57 20.90
N GLN A 211 -23.46 -18.69 21.13
CA GLN A 211 -23.41 -17.81 22.30
C GLN A 211 -24.25 -16.54 22.12
N LEU A 212 -24.45 -16.08 20.87
CA LEU A 212 -25.31 -14.93 20.56
C LEU A 212 -26.80 -15.27 20.67
N ASP A 213 -27.18 -16.48 20.26
CA ASP A 213 -28.56 -16.96 20.30
C ASP A 213 -29.15 -17.04 21.73
N LYS A 214 -28.28 -17.11 22.74
CA LYS A 214 -28.64 -17.12 24.17
C LYS A 214 -28.93 -15.73 24.73
N ILE A 215 -28.52 -14.67 24.04
CA ILE A 215 -28.65 -13.30 24.54
C ILE A 215 -30.10 -12.86 24.40
N LYS A 216 -30.66 -12.28 25.46
CA LYS A 216 -31.99 -11.66 25.46
C LYS A 216 -31.89 -10.14 25.48
N PHE A 217 -32.86 -9.50 24.85
CA PHE A 217 -33.13 -8.07 24.95
C PHE A 217 -34.64 -7.88 25.12
N GLN A 218 -35.07 -7.25 26.22
CA GLN A 218 -36.49 -7.15 26.61
C GLN A 218 -37.19 -8.52 26.56
N ASP A 219 -36.58 -9.51 27.24
CA ASP A 219 -36.96 -10.93 27.36
C ASP A 219 -37.05 -11.77 26.07
N LYS A 220 -37.04 -11.14 24.90
CA LYS A 220 -36.99 -11.75 23.57
C LYS A 220 -35.54 -12.08 23.19
N ALA A 221 -35.35 -13.03 22.28
CA ALA A 221 -34.02 -13.33 21.72
C ALA A 221 -33.49 -12.10 20.97
N MET A 222 -32.24 -11.71 21.25
CA MET A 222 -31.63 -10.49 20.71
C MET A 222 -31.36 -10.57 19.20
N TYR A 223 -31.16 -11.78 18.68
CA TYR A 223 -30.87 -12.06 17.27
C TYR A 223 -31.82 -13.14 16.73
N PRO A 224 -33.08 -12.82 16.41
CA PRO A 224 -34.03 -13.80 15.87
C PRO A 224 -33.49 -14.42 14.58
N GLY A 225 -33.56 -15.76 14.49
CA GLY A 225 -32.98 -16.54 13.38
C GLY A 225 -31.45 -16.64 13.40
N GLY A 226 -30.78 -16.18 14.45
CA GLY A 226 -29.34 -16.32 14.70
C GLY A 226 -28.44 -15.33 13.95
N ALA A 227 -27.27 -15.07 14.52
CA ALA A 227 -26.28 -14.13 14.01
C ALA A 227 -24.85 -14.68 14.06
N ALA A 228 -23.99 -14.23 13.14
CA ALA A 228 -22.56 -14.56 13.17
C ALA A 228 -21.81 -13.65 14.14
N HIS A 229 -22.18 -12.36 14.20
CA HIS A 229 -21.56 -11.33 15.04
C HIS A 229 -22.60 -10.54 15.86
N ARG A 230 -22.13 -9.85 16.90
CA ARG A 230 -22.98 -8.95 17.72
C ARG A 230 -23.30 -7.62 17.02
N ASP A 231 -22.61 -7.35 15.92
CA ASP A 231 -22.62 -6.10 15.15
C ASP A 231 -22.21 -6.41 13.69
N PHE A 232 -22.14 -5.39 12.84
CA PHE A 232 -21.78 -5.49 11.42
C PHE A 232 -20.48 -6.25 11.13
N VAL A 233 -20.50 -7.10 10.09
CA VAL A 233 -19.34 -7.84 9.59
C VAL A 233 -18.60 -7.03 8.54
N HIS A 234 -17.63 -6.24 8.98
CA HIS A 234 -16.90 -5.30 8.14
C HIS A 234 -15.78 -5.93 7.30
N SER A 235 -15.26 -7.09 7.68
CA SER A 235 -14.13 -7.73 6.98
C SER A 235 -14.22 -9.25 7.00
N MET A 236 -13.65 -9.90 5.98
CA MET A 236 -13.47 -11.35 5.96
C MET A 236 -12.41 -11.81 4.97
N ALA A 237 -11.77 -12.94 5.27
CA ALA A 237 -10.84 -13.64 4.39
C ALA A 237 -10.96 -15.16 4.57
N PHE A 238 -10.84 -15.92 3.48
CA PHE A 238 -10.66 -17.38 3.55
C PHE A 238 -9.17 -17.70 3.79
N SER A 239 -8.89 -18.79 4.50
CA SER A 239 -7.52 -19.33 4.56
C SER A 239 -7.06 -19.81 3.17
N PRO A 240 -5.74 -19.88 2.91
CA PRO A 240 -5.21 -20.42 1.64
C PRO A 240 -5.69 -21.84 1.32
N SER A 241 -6.01 -22.64 2.35
CA SER A 241 -6.58 -23.99 2.23
C SER A 241 -8.09 -24.02 1.93
N GLY A 242 -8.80 -22.88 2.01
CA GLY A 242 -10.26 -22.79 1.88
C GLY A 242 -11.07 -23.45 3.01
N ASN A 243 -10.41 -24.02 4.02
CA ASN A 243 -11.04 -24.75 5.13
C ASN A 243 -11.26 -23.88 6.39
N MET A 244 -10.84 -22.62 6.40
CA MET A 244 -11.19 -21.65 7.43
C MET A 244 -11.62 -20.32 6.81
N LEU A 245 -12.43 -19.57 7.54
CA LEU A 245 -12.86 -18.20 7.22
C LEU A 245 -12.67 -17.35 8.48
N ALA A 246 -11.90 -16.27 8.37
CA ALA A 246 -11.83 -15.24 9.40
C ALA A 246 -12.84 -14.13 9.07
N THR A 247 -13.49 -13.57 10.08
CA THR A 247 -14.53 -12.53 9.92
C THR A 247 -14.43 -11.49 11.04
N GLY A 248 -14.35 -10.21 10.69
CA GLY A 248 -14.17 -9.11 11.63
C GLY A 248 -15.45 -8.29 11.80
N GLY A 249 -15.73 -7.90 13.03
CA GLY A 249 -16.81 -6.99 13.40
C GLY A 249 -16.33 -5.95 14.42
N TYR A 250 -17.24 -5.41 15.22
CA TYR A 250 -16.88 -4.49 16.30
C TYR A 250 -16.14 -5.21 17.43
N ARG A 251 -14.86 -4.86 17.60
CA ARG A 251 -13.95 -5.35 18.65
C ARG A 251 -13.80 -6.88 18.75
N VAL A 252 -14.04 -7.62 17.67
CA VAL A 252 -13.89 -9.09 17.63
C VAL A 252 -13.55 -9.59 16.21
N VAL A 253 -12.73 -10.64 16.14
CA VAL A 253 -12.55 -11.46 14.94
C VAL A 253 -12.96 -12.89 15.24
N LYS A 254 -13.90 -13.45 14.48
CA LYS A 254 -14.33 -14.85 14.62
C LYS A 254 -13.69 -15.71 13.54
N LEU A 255 -13.13 -16.84 13.97
CA LEU A 255 -12.54 -17.87 13.13
C LEU A 255 -13.55 -19.01 12.99
N TRP A 256 -13.99 -19.25 11.76
CA TRP A 256 -14.87 -20.35 11.39
C TRP A 256 -14.04 -21.42 10.69
N LYS A 257 -14.34 -22.68 10.94
CA LYS A 257 -13.72 -23.82 10.27
C LYS A 257 -14.78 -24.58 9.49
N ARG A 258 -14.44 -24.99 8.27
CA ARG A 258 -15.21 -25.96 7.51
C ARG A 258 -14.96 -27.32 8.12
N ASP A 259 -16.02 -27.98 8.58
CA ASP A 259 -15.88 -29.30 9.16
C ASP A 259 -15.51 -30.33 8.08
N ALA A 260 -14.86 -31.42 8.48
CA ALA A 260 -14.67 -32.57 7.60
C ALA A 260 -16.03 -33.23 7.30
N VAL A 261 -16.14 -33.88 6.14
CA VAL A 261 -17.29 -34.72 5.77
C VAL A 261 -17.60 -35.67 6.91
N ARG A 262 -18.80 -35.56 7.49
CA ARG A 262 -19.16 -36.22 8.74
C ARG A 262 -19.61 -37.64 8.46
N GLN A 263 -18.94 -38.63 9.04
CA GLN A 263 -19.50 -39.97 9.15
C GLN A 263 -20.71 -39.93 10.11
N ILE A 264 -21.90 -40.21 9.60
CA ILE A 264 -23.14 -40.30 10.37
C ILE A 264 -23.22 -41.65 11.07
N ALA A 265 -22.88 -42.73 10.35
CA ALA A 265 -22.92 -44.10 10.87
C ALA A 265 -21.72 -44.92 10.37
N LYS A 266 -21.19 -45.76 11.27
CA LYS A 266 -20.11 -46.72 11.00
C LYS A 266 -20.65 -48.14 11.10
N LEU A 267 -20.88 -48.78 9.95
CA LEU A 267 -21.54 -50.08 9.82
C LEU A 267 -20.48 -51.14 9.51
N ALA A 268 -19.67 -51.49 10.52
CA ALA A 268 -18.64 -52.52 10.36
C ALA A 268 -19.26 -53.93 10.28
N GLY A 269 -18.93 -54.68 9.23
CA GLY A 269 -19.40 -56.05 9.00
C GLY A 269 -18.30 -57.11 9.16
N PRO A 270 -18.67 -58.41 9.16
CA PRO A 270 -17.70 -59.52 9.25
C PRO A 270 -16.89 -59.71 7.97
N ALA A 271 -17.42 -59.28 6.83
CA ALA A 271 -16.87 -59.49 5.48
C ALA A 271 -16.96 -58.21 4.63
N ALA A 272 -16.19 -58.17 3.54
CA ALA A 272 -16.16 -57.06 2.58
C ALA A 272 -17.57 -56.72 2.07
N VAL A 273 -17.87 -55.44 1.88
CA VAL A 273 -19.16 -55.01 1.34
C VAL A 273 -19.14 -55.18 -0.18
N THR A 274 -20.20 -55.76 -0.74
CA THR A 274 -20.32 -56.09 -2.16
C THR A 274 -21.34 -55.24 -2.90
N SER A 275 -22.35 -54.72 -2.20
CA SER A 275 -23.39 -53.85 -2.78
C SER A 275 -24.11 -53.06 -1.68
N THR A 276 -24.64 -51.87 -1.99
CA THR A 276 -25.44 -51.05 -1.07
C THR A 276 -26.64 -50.41 -1.76
N ALA A 277 -27.77 -50.34 -1.07
CA ALA A 277 -28.96 -49.61 -1.49
C ALA A 277 -29.65 -48.94 -0.30
N ILE A 278 -30.54 -47.98 -0.55
CA ILE A 278 -31.30 -47.24 0.48
C ILE A 278 -32.78 -47.19 0.06
N THR A 279 -33.72 -47.23 1.01
CA THR A 279 -35.16 -47.11 0.73
C THR A 279 -35.56 -45.74 0.18
N ALA A 280 -36.68 -45.69 -0.56
CA ALA A 280 -37.24 -44.45 -1.10
C ALA A 280 -37.75 -43.44 -0.04
N ASP A 281 -37.86 -43.86 1.23
CA ASP A 281 -38.12 -42.97 2.37
C ASP A 281 -36.85 -42.52 3.12
N GLY A 282 -35.67 -43.01 2.68
CA GLY A 282 -34.36 -42.66 3.24
C GLY A 282 -34.02 -43.24 4.61
N LYS A 283 -34.84 -44.13 5.19
CA LYS A 283 -34.64 -44.62 6.57
C LYS A 283 -33.85 -45.92 6.68
N ILE A 284 -33.96 -46.82 5.71
CA ILE A 284 -33.36 -48.16 5.77
C ILE A 284 -32.30 -48.30 4.67
N ALA A 285 -31.10 -48.71 5.07
CA ALA A 285 -30.06 -49.18 4.17
C ALA A 285 -30.11 -50.70 4.03
N ALA A 286 -29.85 -51.22 2.84
CA ALA A 286 -29.47 -52.61 2.61
C ALA A 286 -27.96 -52.66 2.32
N VAL A 287 -27.23 -53.47 3.08
CA VAL A 287 -25.79 -53.70 2.91
C VAL A 287 -25.58 -55.18 2.62
N ALA A 288 -25.12 -55.50 1.41
CA ALA A 288 -24.70 -56.85 1.04
C ALA A 288 -23.21 -57.05 1.35
N SER A 289 -22.86 -58.21 1.88
CA SER A 289 -21.49 -58.58 2.21
C SER A 289 -21.07 -59.91 1.57
N ALA A 290 -19.76 -60.11 1.45
CA ALA A 290 -19.14 -61.33 0.92
C ALA A 290 -19.31 -62.58 1.82
N ASP A 291 -20.06 -62.49 2.92
CA ASP A 291 -20.57 -63.61 3.72
C ASP A 291 -21.94 -64.11 3.23
N ASN A 292 -22.40 -63.64 2.06
CA ASN A 292 -23.67 -63.95 1.41
C ASN A 292 -24.93 -63.43 2.15
N VAL A 293 -24.76 -62.59 3.16
CA VAL A 293 -25.85 -62.00 3.95
C VAL A 293 -26.15 -60.58 3.46
N VAL A 294 -27.43 -60.22 3.38
CA VAL A 294 -27.86 -58.82 3.21
C VAL A 294 -28.42 -58.31 4.53
N ARG A 295 -27.86 -57.21 5.04
CA ARG A 295 -28.23 -56.62 6.33
C ARG A 295 -29.07 -55.38 6.09
N LEU A 296 -30.29 -55.38 6.61
CA LEU A 296 -31.14 -54.20 6.68
C LEU A 296 -30.74 -53.40 7.92
N VAL A 297 -30.40 -52.12 7.74
CA VAL A 297 -29.85 -51.25 8.77
C VAL A 297 -30.67 -49.97 8.87
N ASN A 298 -30.99 -49.54 10.08
CA ASN A 298 -31.61 -48.25 10.34
C ASN A 298 -30.55 -47.15 10.21
N LEU A 299 -30.74 -46.21 9.29
CA LEU A 299 -29.79 -45.10 9.08
C LEU A 299 -29.80 -44.06 10.21
N ALA A 300 -30.83 -44.06 11.08
CA ALA A 300 -30.93 -43.10 12.19
C ALA A 300 -30.07 -43.47 13.41
N ASP A 301 -29.82 -44.76 13.68
CA ASP A 301 -29.00 -45.22 14.81
C ASP A 301 -27.90 -46.23 14.43
N GLY A 302 -27.79 -46.56 13.14
CA GLY A 302 -26.78 -47.48 12.60
C GLY A 302 -26.99 -48.96 12.95
N LYS A 303 -28.12 -49.34 13.57
CA LYS A 303 -28.34 -50.73 14.00
C LYS A 303 -28.91 -51.61 12.90
N VAL A 304 -28.46 -52.87 12.87
CA VAL A 304 -29.05 -53.92 12.02
C VAL A 304 -30.48 -54.21 12.52
N ILE A 305 -31.46 -53.95 11.66
CA ILE A 305 -32.87 -54.28 11.86
C ILE A 305 -33.09 -55.78 11.62
N ARG A 306 -32.47 -56.32 10.57
CA ARG A 306 -32.69 -57.70 10.11
C ARG A 306 -31.53 -58.20 9.25
N GLU A 307 -31.19 -59.48 9.37
CA GLU A 307 -30.35 -60.19 8.41
C GLU A 307 -31.23 -61.02 7.47
N LEU A 308 -31.08 -60.81 6.15
CA LEU A 308 -31.70 -61.61 5.11
C LEU A 308 -30.72 -62.70 4.68
N LYS A 309 -31.07 -63.97 4.95
CA LYS A 309 -30.22 -65.15 4.76
C LYS A 309 -30.84 -66.12 3.76
N GLY A 310 -29.99 -66.86 3.06
CA GLY A 310 -30.42 -67.94 2.15
C GLY A 310 -29.76 -67.93 0.77
N HIS A 311 -29.03 -66.88 0.41
CA HIS A 311 -28.10 -66.90 -0.73
C HIS A 311 -26.87 -67.76 -0.39
N THR A 312 -26.32 -68.47 -1.38
CA THR A 312 -25.16 -69.37 -1.19
C THR A 312 -23.85 -68.83 -1.77
N ALA A 313 -23.91 -67.67 -2.43
CA ALA A 313 -22.75 -66.90 -2.89
C ALA A 313 -23.06 -65.38 -2.84
N ALA A 314 -22.03 -64.57 -3.08
CA ALA A 314 -22.07 -63.13 -2.83
C ALA A 314 -23.23 -62.43 -3.57
N VAL A 315 -23.92 -61.53 -2.86
CA VAL A 315 -24.95 -60.65 -3.43
C VAL A 315 -24.28 -59.41 -4.01
N SER A 316 -24.37 -59.24 -5.32
CA SER A 316 -23.69 -58.17 -6.07
C SER A 316 -24.64 -57.05 -6.51
N GLY A 317 -25.93 -57.35 -6.73
CA GLY A 317 -26.96 -56.35 -7.04
C GLY A 317 -27.97 -56.15 -5.90
N LEU A 318 -28.33 -54.89 -5.62
CA LEU A 318 -29.37 -54.49 -4.67
C LEU A 318 -30.18 -53.32 -5.24
N ALA A 319 -31.51 -53.42 -5.25
CA ALA A 319 -32.38 -52.26 -5.54
C ALA A 319 -33.69 -52.31 -4.75
N PHE A 320 -34.17 -51.16 -4.29
CA PHE A 320 -35.49 -51.04 -3.67
C PHE A 320 -36.57 -50.65 -4.69
N TYR A 321 -37.78 -51.13 -4.46
CA TYR A 321 -39.02 -50.59 -5.04
C TYR A 321 -39.87 -49.98 -3.92
N PRO A 322 -40.44 -48.77 -4.08
CA PRO A 322 -40.23 -47.83 -5.19
C PRO A 322 -38.77 -47.37 -5.35
N HIS A 323 -38.39 -46.95 -6.55
CA HIS A 323 -37.01 -46.58 -6.85
C HIS A 323 -36.63 -45.26 -6.15
N PRO A 324 -35.52 -45.18 -5.37
CA PRO A 324 -35.26 -44.02 -4.49
C PRO A 324 -35.12 -42.67 -5.20
N SER A 325 -34.62 -42.65 -6.44
CA SER A 325 -34.48 -41.40 -7.19
C SER A 325 -35.81 -40.78 -7.65
N GLU A 326 -36.93 -41.53 -7.66
CA GLU A 326 -38.24 -40.93 -7.91
C GLU A 326 -38.65 -39.97 -6.79
N THR A 327 -38.33 -40.27 -5.52
CA THR A 327 -38.63 -39.37 -4.38
C THR A 327 -38.10 -37.97 -4.62
N SER A 328 -36.80 -37.87 -4.91
CA SER A 328 -36.11 -36.59 -5.06
C SER A 328 -36.38 -35.93 -6.42
N ARG A 329 -36.64 -36.71 -7.47
CA ARG A 329 -37.15 -36.18 -8.75
C ARG A 329 -38.54 -35.56 -8.59
N LEU A 330 -39.44 -36.18 -7.82
CA LEU A 330 -40.78 -35.63 -7.54
C LEU A 330 -40.68 -34.35 -6.70
N ALA A 331 -39.92 -34.37 -5.60
CA ALA A 331 -39.67 -33.18 -4.78
C ALA A 331 -39.05 -32.02 -5.60
N ALA A 332 -38.10 -32.31 -6.49
CA ALA A 332 -37.51 -31.32 -7.40
C ALA A 332 -38.53 -30.76 -8.42
N VAL A 333 -39.45 -31.59 -8.93
CA VAL A 333 -40.55 -31.13 -9.81
C VAL A 333 -41.55 -30.28 -9.04
N THR A 334 -41.91 -30.65 -7.81
CA THR A 334 -42.75 -29.81 -6.93
C THR A 334 -42.10 -28.46 -6.66
N ALA A 335 -40.81 -28.44 -6.28
CA ALA A 335 -40.08 -27.20 -6.02
C ALA A 335 -39.90 -26.34 -7.28
N ALA A 336 -39.68 -26.94 -8.45
CA ALA A 336 -39.61 -26.22 -9.72
C ALA A 336 -40.95 -25.60 -10.14
N ALA A 337 -42.07 -26.30 -9.91
CA ALA A 337 -43.41 -25.77 -10.16
C ALA A 337 -43.77 -24.63 -9.19
N ASP A 338 -43.33 -24.71 -7.93
CA ASP A 338 -43.52 -23.66 -6.91
C ASP A 338 -42.69 -22.41 -7.27
N ALA A 339 -41.42 -22.59 -7.63
CA ALA A 339 -40.55 -21.51 -8.11
C ALA A 339 -41.05 -20.86 -9.41
N ALA A 340 -41.60 -21.64 -10.35
CA ALA A 340 -42.22 -21.12 -11.57
C ALA A 340 -43.51 -20.31 -11.27
N LEU A 341 -44.27 -20.71 -10.26
CA LEU A 341 -45.43 -19.94 -9.79
C LEU A 341 -45.00 -18.61 -9.16
N VAL A 342 -43.93 -18.59 -8.37
CA VAL A 342 -43.35 -17.35 -7.81
C VAL A 342 -42.87 -16.42 -8.93
N ASP A 343 -42.06 -16.91 -9.87
CA ASP A 343 -41.54 -16.13 -11.01
C ASP A 343 -42.67 -15.56 -11.89
N ALA A 344 -43.69 -16.37 -12.22
CA ALA A 344 -44.86 -15.91 -12.96
C ALA A 344 -45.63 -14.81 -12.19
N THR A 345 -45.74 -14.93 -10.87
CA THR A 345 -46.42 -13.95 -10.00
C THR A 345 -45.61 -12.64 -9.90
N THR A 346 -44.29 -12.73 -9.77
CA THR A 346 -43.40 -11.55 -9.82
C THR A 346 -43.47 -10.86 -11.18
N LYS A 347 -43.53 -11.60 -12.29
CA LYS A 347 -43.70 -11.04 -13.64
C LYS A 347 -45.06 -10.39 -13.82
N GLN A 348 -46.13 -10.97 -13.28
CA GLN A 348 -47.46 -10.36 -13.26
C GLN A 348 -47.44 -9.02 -12.52
N ALA A 349 -46.97 -8.99 -11.27
CA ALA A 349 -46.86 -7.76 -10.49
C ALA A 349 -45.98 -6.69 -11.17
N THR A 350 -44.90 -7.12 -11.84
CA THR A 350 -44.01 -6.22 -12.60
C THR A 350 -44.72 -5.62 -13.82
N ALA A 351 -45.48 -6.43 -14.57
CA ALA A 351 -46.24 -5.97 -15.73
C ALA A 351 -47.39 -5.03 -15.31
N GLU A 352 -48.11 -5.36 -14.23
CA GLU A 352 -49.16 -4.51 -13.67
C GLU A 352 -48.61 -3.17 -13.19
N GLN A 353 -47.42 -3.15 -12.58
CA GLN A 353 -46.74 -1.93 -12.18
C GLN A 353 -46.27 -1.12 -13.40
N ALA A 354 -45.76 -1.77 -14.45
CA ALA A 354 -45.39 -1.11 -15.70
C ALA A 354 -46.59 -0.48 -16.44
N VAL A 355 -47.82 -0.97 -16.24
CA VAL A 355 -49.06 -0.30 -16.72
C VAL A 355 -49.34 0.96 -15.91
N LYS A 356 -49.16 0.93 -14.58
CA LYS A 356 -49.41 2.08 -13.68
C LYS A 356 -48.40 3.20 -13.88
N ASP A 357 -47.12 2.87 -14.05
CA ASP A 357 -46.01 3.82 -14.18
C ASP A 357 -45.81 4.36 -15.60
N PHE A 358 -46.81 4.19 -16.49
CA PHE A 358 -46.72 4.62 -17.89
C PHE A 358 -47.06 6.12 -18.07
N ASP A 359 -46.04 6.97 -18.02
CA ASP A 359 -46.13 8.34 -18.53
C ASP A 359 -45.67 8.43 -20.01
N PRO A 360 -46.58 8.73 -20.97
CA PRO A 360 -46.20 8.94 -22.37
C PRO A 360 -45.39 10.24 -22.58
N LYS A 361 -45.48 11.24 -21.70
CA LYS A 361 -44.76 12.51 -21.85
C LYS A 361 -43.26 12.33 -21.59
N ALA A 362 -42.88 11.65 -20.50
CA ALA A 362 -41.49 11.28 -20.24
C ALA A 362 -40.86 10.46 -21.37
N LEU A 363 -41.65 9.64 -22.06
CA LEU A 363 -41.22 8.79 -23.17
C LEU A 363 -41.28 9.46 -24.56
N LYS A 364 -41.77 10.71 -24.67
CA LYS A 364 -41.97 11.44 -25.93
C LYS A 364 -42.84 10.66 -26.95
N LEU A 365 -43.89 10.00 -26.46
CA LEU A 365 -44.85 9.27 -27.28
C LEU A 365 -46.06 10.16 -27.60
N GLU A 366 -46.46 10.17 -28.87
CA GLU A 366 -47.56 10.97 -29.38
C GLU A 366 -48.48 10.13 -30.28
N GLY A 367 -49.76 10.50 -30.35
CA GLY A 367 -50.76 9.85 -31.20
C GLY A 367 -50.87 8.33 -30.97
N GLU A 368 -50.95 7.59 -32.07
CA GLU A 368 -51.11 6.13 -32.11
C GLU A 368 -50.04 5.37 -31.31
N LYS A 369 -48.83 5.92 -31.18
CA LYS A 369 -47.73 5.29 -30.43
C LYS A 369 -48.06 5.14 -28.93
N ILE A 370 -48.87 6.04 -28.36
CA ILE A 370 -49.37 5.92 -26.99
C ILE A 370 -50.33 4.72 -26.87
N ALA A 371 -51.21 4.53 -27.87
CA ALA A 371 -52.16 3.43 -27.88
C ALA A 371 -51.46 2.07 -28.06
N ALA A 372 -50.49 1.99 -28.97
CA ALA A 372 -49.66 0.80 -29.19
C ALA A 372 -48.88 0.37 -27.94
N GLU A 373 -48.22 1.33 -27.25
CA GLU A 373 -47.46 1.04 -26.03
C GLU A 373 -48.38 0.65 -24.86
N LYS A 374 -49.54 1.32 -24.68
CA LYS A 374 -50.56 0.89 -23.69
C LYS A 374 -51.05 -0.53 -23.97
N LYS A 375 -51.39 -0.85 -25.23
CA LYS A 375 -51.83 -2.19 -25.61
C LYS A 375 -50.74 -3.23 -25.30
N THR A 376 -49.49 -2.95 -25.66
CA THR A 376 -48.34 -3.84 -25.42
C THR A 376 -48.17 -4.17 -23.94
N ARG A 377 -48.34 -3.18 -23.04
CA ARG A 377 -48.28 -3.38 -21.58
C ARG A 377 -49.47 -4.19 -21.04
N THR A 378 -50.69 -3.93 -21.52
CA THR A 378 -51.88 -4.72 -21.16
C THR A 378 -51.80 -6.17 -21.65
N ASP A 379 -51.33 -6.39 -22.88
CA ASP A 379 -51.09 -7.72 -23.44
C ASP A 379 -50.06 -8.51 -22.59
N ALA A 380 -49.02 -7.83 -22.09
CA ALA A 380 -48.02 -8.43 -21.21
C ALA A 380 -48.60 -8.84 -19.83
N VAL A 381 -49.51 -8.05 -19.25
CA VAL A 381 -50.25 -8.43 -18.03
C VAL A 381 -51.11 -9.68 -18.29
N ALA A 382 -51.87 -9.71 -19.39
CA ALA A 382 -52.72 -10.85 -19.73
C ALA A 382 -51.90 -12.14 -19.94
N ALA A 383 -50.72 -12.04 -20.58
CA ALA A 383 -49.79 -13.15 -20.72
C ALA A 383 -49.26 -13.65 -19.36
N ALA A 384 -48.94 -12.75 -18.43
CA ALA A 384 -48.44 -13.12 -17.10
C ALA A 384 -49.52 -13.78 -16.23
N VAL A 385 -50.77 -13.28 -16.24
CA VAL A 385 -51.92 -13.91 -15.56
C VAL A 385 -52.12 -15.36 -16.06
N LYS A 386 -52.03 -15.58 -17.38
CA LYS A 386 -52.12 -16.92 -17.97
C LYS A 386 -50.98 -17.84 -17.49
N ALA A 387 -49.75 -17.33 -17.41
CA ALA A 387 -48.60 -18.08 -16.89
C ALA A 387 -48.79 -18.49 -15.41
N VAL A 388 -49.31 -17.60 -14.57
CA VAL A 388 -49.64 -17.90 -13.15
C VAL A 388 -50.69 -19.01 -13.06
N ALA A 389 -51.73 -18.99 -13.90
CA ALA A 389 -52.75 -20.05 -13.93
C ALA A 389 -52.13 -21.41 -14.30
N THR A 390 -51.32 -21.47 -15.35
CA THR A 390 -50.60 -22.70 -15.76
C THR A 390 -49.67 -23.23 -14.67
N ALA A 391 -48.92 -22.35 -14.00
CA ALA A 391 -48.02 -22.74 -12.92
C ALA A 391 -48.77 -23.31 -11.70
N LYS A 392 -49.93 -22.74 -11.32
CA LYS A 392 -50.79 -23.31 -10.26
C LYS A 392 -51.24 -24.75 -10.60
N THR A 393 -51.67 -25.00 -11.83
CA THR A 393 -52.08 -26.35 -12.27
C THR A 393 -50.92 -27.34 -12.21
N ALA A 394 -49.73 -26.95 -12.67
CA ALA A 394 -48.53 -27.79 -12.61
C ALA A 394 -48.14 -28.15 -11.16
N LEU A 395 -48.22 -27.19 -10.24
CA LEU A 395 -47.90 -27.39 -8.82
C LEU A 395 -48.85 -28.36 -8.12
N VAL A 396 -50.16 -28.30 -8.43
CA VAL A 396 -51.16 -29.25 -7.91
C VAL A 396 -50.90 -30.66 -8.44
N ALA A 397 -50.57 -30.81 -9.72
CA ALA A 397 -50.23 -32.10 -10.31
C ALA A 397 -48.95 -32.71 -9.70
N ALA A 398 -47.92 -31.90 -9.46
CA ALA A 398 -46.68 -32.33 -8.82
C ALA A 398 -46.91 -32.82 -7.38
N LYS A 399 -47.57 -32.00 -6.55
CA LYS A 399 -47.90 -32.34 -5.15
C LYS A 399 -48.78 -33.61 -5.05
N LYS A 400 -49.68 -33.85 -6.01
CA LYS A 400 -50.45 -35.10 -6.09
C LYS A 400 -49.55 -36.31 -6.35
N ALA A 401 -48.68 -36.25 -7.36
CA ALA A 401 -47.80 -37.37 -7.71
C ALA A 401 -46.82 -37.72 -6.58
N GLU A 402 -46.29 -36.72 -5.89
CA GLU A 402 -45.44 -36.86 -4.70
C GLU A 402 -46.18 -37.57 -3.55
N ALA A 403 -47.42 -37.16 -3.25
CA ALA A 403 -48.26 -37.75 -2.21
C ALA A 403 -48.74 -39.18 -2.54
N GLU A 404 -48.94 -39.52 -3.82
CA GLU A 404 -49.25 -40.88 -4.26
C GLU A 404 -48.04 -41.80 -4.13
N PHE A 405 -46.85 -41.34 -4.54
CA PHE A 405 -45.60 -42.08 -4.40
C PHE A 405 -45.23 -42.37 -2.94
N ALA A 406 -45.40 -41.39 -2.04
CA ALA A 406 -45.05 -41.52 -0.62
C ALA A 406 -45.82 -42.67 0.07
N LYS A 407 -47.08 -42.92 -0.32
CA LYS A 407 -47.89 -44.04 0.20
C LYS A 407 -47.28 -45.39 -0.16
N THR A 408 -46.86 -45.56 -1.42
CA THR A 408 -46.22 -46.79 -1.90
C THR A 408 -44.86 -47.02 -1.24
N ALA A 409 -44.07 -45.94 -1.07
CA ALA A 409 -42.74 -46.00 -0.45
C ALA A 409 -42.80 -46.51 1.00
N GLY A 410 -43.76 -46.05 1.80
CA GLY A 410 -43.93 -46.49 3.18
C GLY A 410 -44.51 -47.91 3.32
N ALA A 411 -45.68 -48.17 2.71
CA ALA A 411 -46.48 -49.36 3.04
C ALA A 411 -46.12 -50.62 2.23
N SER A 412 -45.42 -50.49 1.11
CA SER A 412 -45.23 -51.60 0.15
C SER A 412 -43.79 -51.73 -0.35
N SER A 413 -42.81 -51.24 0.42
CA SER A 413 -41.38 -51.33 0.07
C SER A 413 -40.92 -52.79 -0.10
N GLN A 414 -40.28 -53.06 -1.24
CA GLN A 414 -39.65 -54.34 -1.59
C GLN A 414 -38.16 -54.13 -1.90
N LEU A 415 -37.35 -55.15 -1.68
CA LEU A 415 -35.93 -55.20 -2.03
C LEU A 415 -35.72 -56.34 -3.03
N VAL A 416 -35.07 -56.08 -4.17
CA VAL A 416 -34.55 -57.15 -5.04
C VAL A 416 -33.06 -57.34 -4.77
N THR A 417 -32.64 -58.60 -4.67
CA THR A 417 -31.23 -59.01 -4.51
C THR A 417 -30.83 -59.90 -5.68
N GLY A 418 -29.66 -59.63 -6.28
CA GLY A 418 -29.05 -60.43 -7.33
C GLY A 418 -27.74 -61.02 -6.86
N SER A 419 -27.58 -62.35 -6.96
CA SER A 419 -26.40 -63.06 -6.45
C SER A 419 -25.64 -63.84 -7.51
N GLN A 420 -24.36 -64.04 -7.23
CA GLN A 420 -23.50 -64.96 -7.96
C GLN A 420 -23.94 -66.44 -7.83
N ASP A 421 -24.86 -66.77 -6.90
CA ASP A 421 -25.47 -68.10 -6.77
C ASP A 421 -26.48 -68.47 -7.87
N LYS A 422 -26.59 -67.61 -8.90
CA LYS A 422 -27.57 -67.71 -9.98
C LYS A 422 -29.02 -67.64 -9.50
N SER A 423 -29.29 -66.83 -8.47
CA SER A 423 -30.65 -66.48 -8.08
C SER A 423 -30.89 -64.98 -7.98
N VAL A 424 -32.14 -64.60 -8.28
CA VAL A 424 -32.71 -63.29 -7.96
C VAL A 424 -33.81 -63.52 -6.93
N ARG A 425 -33.84 -62.72 -5.86
CA ARG A 425 -34.87 -62.81 -4.83
C ARG A 425 -35.52 -61.46 -4.59
N VAL A 426 -36.84 -61.46 -4.42
CA VAL A 426 -37.64 -60.30 -4.03
C VAL A 426 -38.06 -60.50 -2.59
N TRP A 427 -37.71 -59.54 -1.72
CA TRP A 427 -37.94 -59.56 -0.29
C TRP A 427 -38.90 -58.44 0.11
N LYS A 428 -39.78 -58.71 1.06
CA LYS A 428 -40.66 -57.71 1.67
C LYS A 428 -39.93 -57.03 2.83
N VAL A 429 -39.79 -55.71 2.79
CA VAL A 429 -38.86 -54.99 3.69
C VAL A 429 -39.32 -54.99 5.16
N SER A 430 -40.64 -55.05 5.41
CA SER A 430 -41.22 -55.04 6.77
C SER A 430 -40.82 -56.25 7.62
N ASP A 431 -40.89 -57.44 7.04
CA ASP A 431 -40.77 -58.73 7.76
C ASP A 431 -39.58 -59.58 7.27
N GLY A 432 -39.00 -59.26 6.12
CA GLY A 432 -37.91 -60.02 5.51
C GLY A 432 -38.37 -61.33 4.84
N SER A 433 -39.67 -61.51 4.60
CA SER A 433 -40.16 -62.67 3.84
C SER A 433 -39.75 -62.60 2.36
N VAL A 434 -39.49 -63.76 1.75
CA VAL A 434 -39.24 -63.88 0.31
C VAL A 434 -40.58 -63.87 -0.42
N VAL A 435 -40.87 -62.79 -1.14
CA VAL A 435 -42.05 -62.66 -2.02
C VAL A 435 -41.89 -63.53 -3.27
N ARG A 436 -40.66 -63.63 -3.79
CA ARG A 436 -40.33 -64.47 -4.95
C ARG A 436 -38.86 -64.87 -4.95
N GLN A 437 -38.58 -66.09 -5.37
CA GLN A 437 -37.25 -66.55 -5.78
C GLN A 437 -37.28 -66.95 -7.26
N LEU A 438 -36.23 -66.59 -7.99
CA LEU A 438 -35.99 -66.92 -9.39
C LEU A 438 -34.62 -67.60 -9.49
N VAL A 439 -34.55 -68.73 -10.19
CA VAL A 439 -33.28 -69.37 -10.59
C VAL A 439 -32.94 -68.90 -12.00
N THR A 440 -31.69 -68.50 -12.22
CA THR A 440 -31.21 -67.92 -13.48
C THR A 440 -30.15 -68.81 -14.15
N PRO A 441 -29.94 -68.72 -15.49
CA PRO A 441 -28.94 -69.56 -16.16
C PRO A 441 -27.50 -69.24 -15.75
N ALA A 442 -27.23 -67.96 -15.49
CA ALA A 442 -25.92 -67.40 -15.21
C ALA A 442 -25.92 -66.50 -13.96
N PRO A 443 -24.74 -66.30 -13.31
CA PRO A 443 -24.57 -65.40 -12.18
C PRO A 443 -25.11 -64.00 -12.44
N VAL A 444 -25.65 -63.37 -11.40
CA VAL A 444 -26.32 -62.06 -11.48
C VAL A 444 -25.40 -60.98 -10.92
N ASN A 445 -24.92 -60.10 -11.79
CA ASN A 445 -24.02 -59.02 -11.40
C ASN A 445 -24.79 -57.87 -10.75
N ASP A 446 -25.92 -57.48 -11.33
CA ASP A 446 -26.72 -56.35 -10.84
C ASP A 446 -28.24 -56.54 -11.10
N VAL A 447 -29.10 -55.84 -10.36
CA VAL A 447 -30.57 -55.93 -10.44
C VAL A 447 -31.25 -54.59 -10.21
N ILE A 448 -32.33 -54.33 -10.95
CA ILE A 448 -33.18 -53.14 -10.74
C ILE A 448 -34.66 -53.43 -11.01
N PHE A 449 -35.56 -52.73 -10.33
CA PHE A 449 -36.99 -52.76 -10.64
C PHE A 449 -37.32 -51.83 -11.83
N THR A 450 -38.36 -52.16 -12.59
CA THR A 450 -39.01 -51.17 -13.47
C THR A 450 -39.83 -50.18 -12.66
N LYS A 451 -40.08 -48.98 -13.20
CA LYS A 451 -40.80 -47.91 -12.50
C LYS A 451 -42.17 -48.31 -11.95
N ASP A 452 -42.85 -49.23 -12.65
CA ASP A 452 -44.17 -49.75 -12.27
C ASP A 452 -44.13 -50.79 -11.13
N GLY A 453 -42.96 -51.31 -10.74
CA GLY A 453 -42.83 -52.41 -9.77
C GLY A 453 -43.42 -53.74 -10.25
N ALA A 454 -43.89 -53.83 -11.49
CA ALA A 454 -44.47 -55.04 -12.07
C ALA A 454 -43.40 -55.98 -12.65
N ARG A 455 -42.23 -55.42 -13.00
CA ARG A 455 -41.07 -56.17 -13.51
C ARG A 455 -39.79 -55.80 -12.77
N LEU A 456 -38.79 -56.66 -12.91
CA LEU A 456 -37.40 -56.43 -12.53
C LEU A 456 -36.48 -56.86 -13.67
N VAL A 457 -35.32 -56.23 -13.78
CA VAL A 457 -34.27 -56.56 -14.75
C VAL A 457 -33.05 -57.06 -13.98
N SER A 458 -32.43 -58.13 -14.47
CA SER A 458 -31.15 -58.65 -13.98
C SER A 458 -30.08 -58.59 -15.06
N ALA A 459 -28.91 -58.07 -14.71
CA ALA A 459 -27.70 -58.05 -15.52
C ALA A 459 -26.82 -59.28 -15.18
N HIS A 460 -26.29 -59.97 -16.19
CA HIS A 460 -25.64 -61.26 -16.00
C HIS A 460 -24.21 -61.37 -16.52
N ALA A 461 -23.50 -62.35 -15.96
CA ALA A 461 -22.18 -62.77 -16.40
C ALA A 461 -22.16 -63.50 -17.78
N ASP A 462 -23.32 -63.87 -18.35
CA ASP A 462 -23.43 -64.44 -19.70
C ASP A 462 -23.73 -63.39 -20.80
N ASN A 463 -23.39 -62.13 -20.54
CA ASN A 463 -23.53 -60.97 -21.46
C ASN A 463 -24.98 -60.54 -21.72
N LEU A 464 -25.96 -61.15 -21.04
CA LEU A 464 -27.39 -60.91 -21.26
C LEU A 464 -28.00 -60.04 -20.14
N LEU A 465 -29.10 -59.36 -20.48
CA LEU A 465 -30.07 -58.89 -19.49
C LEU A 465 -31.35 -59.68 -19.59
N ARG A 466 -32.00 -59.93 -18.45
CA ARG A 466 -33.27 -60.68 -18.38
C ARG A 466 -34.30 -59.88 -17.63
N VAL A 467 -35.50 -59.75 -18.21
CA VAL A 467 -36.64 -59.09 -17.59
C VAL A 467 -37.58 -60.16 -17.03
N TRP A 468 -38.00 -59.99 -15.79
CA TRP A 468 -38.88 -60.92 -15.08
C TRP A 468 -40.06 -60.16 -14.48
N MET A 469 -41.21 -60.81 -14.30
CA MET A 469 -42.27 -60.23 -13.46
C MET A 469 -41.84 -60.24 -11.98
N THR A 470 -42.28 -59.27 -11.19
CA THR A 470 -42.05 -59.28 -9.73
C THR A 470 -42.90 -60.32 -9.03
N VAL A 471 -44.18 -60.41 -9.38
CA VAL A 471 -45.13 -61.45 -8.92
C VAL A 471 -45.29 -62.58 -9.95
N ALA A 472 -45.65 -63.78 -9.49
CA ALA A 472 -45.99 -64.87 -10.39
C ALA A 472 -47.27 -64.53 -11.19
N PRO A 473 -47.33 -64.78 -12.51
CA PRO A 473 -48.58 -64.64 -13.25
C PRO A 473 -49.62 -65.64 -12.71
N LYS A 474 -50.88 -65.24 -12.63
CA LYS A 474 -51.98 -66.19 -12.36
C LYS A 474 -51.96 -67.29 -13.43
N PRO A 475 -52.17 -68.57 -13.06
CA PRO A 475 -52.45 -69.61 -14.03
C PRO A 475 -53.66 -69.19 -14.88
N ALA A 476 -53.54 -69.33 -16.20
CA ALA A 476 -54.67 -69.06 -17.09
C ALA A 476 -55.78 -70.09 -16.83
N GLU A 477 -57.03 -69.63 -16.70
CA GLU A 477 -58.20 -70.50 -16.59
C GLU A 477 -58.46 -71.19 -17.93
N LYS A 478 -57.74 -72.30 -18.17
CA LYS A 478 -58.05 -73.20 -19.28
C LYS A 478 -59.47 -73.73 -19.10
N LYS A 479 -60.33 -73.54 -20.12
CA LYS A 479 -61.68 -74.11 -20.17
C LYS A 479 -61.59 -75.64 -20.02
N ALA A 480 -62.63 -76.24 -19.44
CA ALA A 480 -62.58 -77.60 -18.89
C ALA A 480 -62.27 -78.75 -19.87
N ALA A 481 -62.22 -78.51 -21.18
CA ALA A 481 -61.99 -79.52 -22.21
C ALA A 481 -60.56 -80.11 -22.22
N ASP A 482 -59.52 -79.30 -21.96
CA ASP A 482 -58.12 -79.71 -22.19
C ASP A 482 -57.53 -80.67 -21.14
N LYS A 483 -58.28 -81.02 -20.09
CA LYS A 483 -57.76 -81.74 -18.89
C LYS A 483 -57.33 -83.20 -19.11
N LYS A 484 -57.34 -83.73 -20.35
CA LYS A 484 -57.11 -85.17 -20.62
C LYS A 484 -55.97 -85.54 -21.59
N LYS A 485 -55.16 -84.60 -22.08
CA LYS A 485 -54.02 -84.90 -22.99
C LYS A 485 -52.68 -84.24 -22.62
N GLU A 486 -52.38 -84.08 -21.33
CA GLU A 486 -51.00 -83.79 -20.89
C GLU A 486 -50.71 -84.32 -19.47
N LYS A 487 -50.10 -85.52 -19.41
CA LYS A 487 -49.35 -86.03 -18.25
C LYS A 487 -48.04 -86.61 -18.78
N LYS A 488 -46.91 -86.31 -18.10
CA LYS A 488 -45.51 -86.59 -18.51
C LYS A 488 -44.91 -85.68 -19.61
N LYS A 489 -44.89 -84.36 -19.36
CA LYS A 489 -43.72 -83.49 -19.63
C LYS A 489 -43.78 -82.20 -18.78
N ASP A 490 -42.71 -81.42 -18.81
CA ASP A 490 -42.56 -80.06 -18.27
C ASP A 490 -42.62 -79.81 -16.74
N GLU A 491 -42.60 -80.85 -15.91
CA GLU A 491 -42.46 -80.72 -14.43
C GLU A 491 -41.02 -80.35 -13.96
N LYS A 492 -40.15 -79.92 -14.89
CA LYS A 492 -38.78 -79.40 -14.62
C LYS A 492 -38.48 -78.05 -15.28
N ALA A 493 -39.47 -77.40 -15.91
CA ALA A 493 -39.28 -76.06 -16.47
C ALA A 493 -39.38 -75.00 -15.36
N GLY A 494 -38.22 -74.50 -14.90
CA GLY A 494 -38.16 -73.35 -13.99
C GLY A 494 -38.80 -72.08 -14.60
N PRO A 495 -39.08 -71.04 -13.77
CA PRO A 495 -39.69 -69.81 -14.26
C PRO A 495 -38.84 -69.20 -15.37
N LYS A 496 -39.45 -68.93 -16.53
CA LYS A 496 -38.79 -68.31 -17.69
C LYS A 496 -38.81 -66.77 -17.55
N PRO A 497 -37.81 -66.05 -18.09
CA PRO A 497 -37.88 -64.60 -18.22
C PRO A 497 -39.00 -64.19 -19.18
N VAL A 498 -39.53 -62.99 -18.99
CA VAL A 498 -40.52 -62.35 -19.88
C VAL A 498 -39.85 -61.92 -21.19
N LEU A 499 -38.58 -61.54 -21.11
CA LEU A 499 -37.78 -61.03 -22.22
C LEU A 499 -36.29 -61.26 -21.91
N GLU A 500 -35.54 -61.82 -22.86
CA GLU A 500 -34.07 -61.81 -22.84
C GLU A 500 -33.57 -60.73 -23.82
N ILE A 501 -32.76 -59.80 -23.32
CA ILE A 501 -32.19 -58.70 -24.09
C ILE A 501 -30.74 -59.04 -24.45
N LYS A 502 -30.47 -59.09 -25.76
CA LYS A 502 -29.16 -59.39 -26.34
C LYS A 502 -28.53 -58.11 -26.87
N GLY A 503 -27.20 -57.98 -26.76
CA GLY A 503 -26.48 -56.87 -27.41
C GLY A 503 -25.02 -56.72 -26.98
N HIS A 504 -24.73 -56.89 -25.70
CA HIS A 504 -23.35 -56.86 -25.18
C HIS A 504 -22.57 -58.13 -25.58
N SER A 505 -21.26 -58.00 -25.77
CA SER A 505 -20.36 -59.13 -26.14
C SER A 505 -19.51 -59.65 -24.99
N LYS A 506 -19.64 -59.06 -23.79
CA LYS A 506 -18.96 -59.41 -22.54
C LYS A 506 -19.91 -59.16 -21.34
N PRO A 507 -19.59 -59.63 -20.13
CA PRO A 507 -20.47 -59.55 -18.96
C PRO A 507 -21.10 -58.18 -18.76
N VAL A 508 -22.40 -58.14 -18.47
CA VAL A 508 -23.11 -56.91 -18.10
C VAL A 508 -22.83 -56.65 -16.62
N THR A 509 -22.22 -55.52 -16.31
CA THR A 509 -21.63 -55.23 -14.99
C THR A 509 -22.53 -54.41 -14.07
N GLY A 510 -23.43 -53.61 -14.64
CA GLY A 510 -24.40 -52.80 -13.88
C GLY A 510 -25.60 -52.35 -14.72
N VAL A 511 -26.71 -52.01 -14.07
CA VAL A 511 -27.96 -51.58 -14.72
C VAL A 511 -28.66 -50.45 -13.93
N ALA A 512 -28.97 -49.35 -14.61
CA ALA A 512 -29.60 -48.16 -14.02
C ALA A 512 -30.87 -47.76 -14.77
N LEU A 513 -31.92 -47.38 -14.04
CA LEU A 513 -33.25 -47.04 -14.59
C LEU A 513 -33.28 -45.60 -15.12
N ILE A 514 -33.80 -45.40 -16.34
CA ILE A 514 -33.96 -44.08 -16.95
C ILE A 514 -35.36 -43.54 -16.64
N LEU A 515 -35.40 -42.56 -15.75
CA LEU A 515 -36.59 -41.78 -15.38
C LEU A 515 -36.68 -40.52 -16.27
N PRO A 516 -37.83 -39.82 -16.36
CA PRO A 516 -39.13 -40.11 -15.76
C PRO A 516 -39.94 -41.20 -16.48
N ALA A 517 -39.51 -41.64 -17.68
CA ALA A 517 -40.26 -42.61 -18.48
C ALA A 517 -40.33 -44.00 -17.82
N GLY A 518 -39.22 -44.49 -17.26
CA GLY A 518 -39.17 -45.78 -16.56
C GLY A 518 -39.27 -47.02 -17.47
N THR A 519 -39.35 -46.82 -18.78
CA THR A 519 -39.39 -47.86 -19.82
C THR A 519 -38.02 -48.16 -20.43
N GLN A 520 -36.97 -47.42 -20.05
CA GLN A 520 -35.62 -47.61 -20.54
C GLN A 520 -34.62 -47.78 -19.40
N ILE A 521 -33.53 -48.48 -19.68
CA ILE A 521 -32.40 -48.72 -18.77
C ILE A 521 -31.09 -48.35 -19.47
N ALA A 522 -30.12 -47.86 -18.70
CA ALA A 522 -28.73 -47.78 -19.09
C ALA A 522 -27.96 -48.99 -18.52
N THR A 523 -27.09 -49.61 -19.31
CA THR A 523 -26.38 -50.85 -18.94
C THR A 523 -24.88 -50.72 -19.17
N ALA A 524 -24.06 -51.13 -18.19
CA ALA A 524 -22.61 -51.20 -18.30
C ALA A 524 -22.15 -52.61 -18.70
N SER A 525 -21.03 -52.72 -19.40
CA SER A 525 -20.42 -54.02 -19.72
C SER A 525 -18.90 -53.95 -19.84
N GLY A 526 -18.27 -55.11 -19.64
CA GLY A 526 -16.86 -55.34 -19.98
C GLY A 526 -16.52 -55.24 -21.48
N ASP A 527 -17.50 -55.05 -22.36
CA ASP A 527 -17.31 -54.80 -23.82
C ASP A 527 -16.94 -53.34 -24.16
N ASN A 528 -16.60 -52.56 -23.14
CA ASN A 528 -16.29 -51.13 -23.19
C ASN A 528 -17.48 -50.22 -23.52
N THR A 529 -18.72 -50.74 -23.58
CA THR A 529 -19.90 -49.93 -23.91
C THR A 529 -20.81 -49.68 -22.71
N VAL A 530 -21.41 -48.48 -22.69
CA VAL A 530 -22.70 -48.26 -22.06
C VAL A 530 -23.78 -48.30 -23.13
N ARG A 531 -24.87 -49.02 -22.89
CA ARG A 531 -25.99 -49.13 -23.84
C ARG A 531 -27.29 -48.68 -23.19
N VAL A 532 -28.24 -48.28 -24.02
CA VAL A 532 -29.61 -47.98 -23.59
C VAL A 532 -30.55 -48.96 -24.26
N PHE A 533 -31.40 -49.61 -23.48
CA PHE A 533 -32.40 -50.58 -23.96
C PHE A 533 -33.80 -50.21 -23.48
N ASP A 534 -34.80 -50.48 -24.31
CA ASP A 534 -36.22 -50.43 -23.93
C ASP A 534 -36.63 -51.76 -23.27
N VAL A 535 -37.10 -51.72 -22.01
CA VAL A 535 -37.44 -52.93 -21.23
C VAL A 535 -38.83 -53.50 -21.52
N THR A 536 -39.58 -52.87 -22.45
CA THR A 536 -40.88 -53.35 -22.92
C THR A 536 -40.76 -54.12 -24.24
N LYS A 537 -39.77 -53.79 -25.08
CA LYS A 537 -39.54 -54.40 -26.40
C LYS A 537 -38.21 -55.14 -26.54
N GLY A 538 -37.22 -54.83 -25.70
CA GLY A 538 -35.86 -55.38 -25.78
C GLY A 538 -34.95 -54.71 -26.81
N ASN A 539 -35.45 -53.69 -27.52
CA ASN A 539 -34.70 -53.00 -28.56
C ASN A 539 -33.58 -52.14 -27.95
N GLN A 540 -32.39 -52.18 -28.56
CA GLN A 540 -31.31 -51.25 -28.25
C GLN A 540 -31.65 -49.86 -28.82
N VAL A 541 -31.70 -48.86 -27.95
CA VAL A 541 -31.97 -47.45 -28.28
C VAL A 541 -30.67 -46.70 -28.56
N ARG A 542 -29.59 -47.01 -27.83
CA ARG A 542 -28.26 -46.39 -28.01
C ARG A 542 -27.13 -47.34 -27.60
N SER A 543 -25.94 -47.12 -28.17
CA SER A 543 -24.67 -47.63 -27.66
C SER A 543 -23.67 -46.47 -27.59
N ILE A 544 -22.85 -46.43 -26.55
CA ILE A 544 -21.83 -45.43 -26.25
C ILE A 544 -20.54 -46.18 -25.94
N ASN A 545 -19.48 -45.97 -26.73
CA ASN A 545 -18.17 -46.56 -26.44
C ASN A 545 -17.44 -45.69 -25.40
N VAL A 546 -17.12 -46.28 -24.26
CA VAL A 546 -16.38 -45.65 -23.14
C VAL A 546 -14.86 -45.84 -23.32
N GLY A 547 -14.42 -46.72 -24.22
CA GLY A 547 -13.02 -46.93 -24.60
C GLY A 547 -12.22 -47.85 -23.68
N SER A 548 -12.81 -48.27 -22.56
CA SER A 548 -12.26 -49.20 -21.57
C SER A 548 -13.42 -49.97 -20.92
N PRO A 549 -13.20 -51.17 -20.32
CA PRO A 549 -14.28 -51.96 -19.71
C PRO A 549 -15.06 -51.16 -18.67
N VAL A 550 -16.40 -51.19 -18.73
CA VAL A 550 -17.24 -50.38 -17.84
C VAL A 550 -17.58 -51.20 -16.60
N THR A 551 -17.30 -50.65 -15.42
CA THR A 551 -17.44 -51.32 -14.11
C THR A 551 -18.77 -51.00 -13.43
N GLY A 552 -19.33 -49.80 -13.67
CA GLY A 552 -20.62 -49.38 -13.15
C GLY A 552 -21.25 -48.24 -13.97
N VAL A 553 -22.57 -48.10 -13.86
CA VAL A 553 -23.36 -47.07 -14.54
C VAL A 553 -24.36 -46.43 -13.59
N ALA A 554 -24.59 -45.12 -13.74
CA ALA A 554 -25.65 -44.40 -13.05
C ALA A 554 -26.36 -43.45 -14.03
N VAL A 555 -27.64 -43.15 -13.79
CA VAL A 555 -28.42 -42.17 -14.57
C VAL A 555 -28.80 -41.02 -13.65
N ARG A 556 -28.72 -39.78 -14.13
CA ARG A 556 -29.08 -38.59 -13.36
C ARG A 556 -30.59 -38.61 -13.06
N PRO A 557 -31.06 -38.27 -11.84
CA PRO A 557 -32.49 -38.41 -11.47
C PRO A 557 -33.50 -37.69 -12.38
N ASP A 558 -33.07 -36.66 -13.11
CA ASP A 558 -33.88 -35.92 -14.08
C ASP A 558 -33.95 -36.58 -15.49
N GLY A 559 -33.20 -37.64 -15.73
CA GLY A 559 -33.18 -38.37 -16.99
C GLY A 559 -32.31 -37.75 -18.09
N THR A 560 -31.43 -36.80 -17.78
CA THR A 560 -30.71 -36.00 -18.80
C THR A 560 -29.26 -36.42 -19.07
N ALA A 561 -28.65 -37.21 -18.19
CA ALA A 561 -27.25 -37.62 -18.31
C ALA A 561 -26.98 -39.02 -17.72
N ILE A 562 -25.94 -39.68 -18.23
CA ILE A 562 -25.49 -41.01 -17.83
C ILE A 562 -24.02 -40.91 -17.39
N ALA A 563 -23.69 -41.47 -16.23
CA ALA A 563 -22.31 -41.60 -15.74
C ALA A 563 -21.84 -43.05 -15.87
N ALA A 564 -20.58 -43.24 -16.27
CA ALA A 564 -19.96 -44.55 -16.47
C ALA A 564 -18.59 -44.60 -15.76
N ALA A 565 -18.38 -45.59 -14.89
CA ALA A 565 -17.08 -45.88 -14.29
C ALA A 565 -16.27 -46.82 -15.20
N SER A 566 -14.99 -46.52 -15.47
CA SER A 566 -14.15 -47.37 -16.32
C SER A 566 -12.67 -47.09 -16.16
N GLY A 567 -11.85 -48.13 -15.96
CA GLY A 567 -10.41 -47.97 -15.79
C GLY A 567 -10.10 -46.98 -14.66
N ASN A 568 -9.18 -46.04 -14.90
CA ASN A 568 -8.80 -44.99 -13.95
C ASN A 568 -9.65 -43.69 -14.06
N PHE A 569 -10.83 -43.75 -14.66
CA PHE A 569 -11.70 -42.60 -14.84
C PHE A 569 -13.19 -42.94 -14.68
N ALA A 570 -14.01 -41.90 -14.55
CA ALA A 570 -15.42 -41.94 -14.91
C ALA A 570 -15.68 -40.95 -16.04
N ARG A 571 -16.72 -41.17 -16.83
CA ARG A 571 -17.18 -40.21 -17.86
C ARG A 571 -18.67 -39.93 -17.71
N LEU A 572 -19.04 -38.69 -17.97
CA LEU A 572 -20.41 -38.22 -18.03
C LEU A 572 -20.81 -38.01 -19.49
N TYR A 573 -21.98 -38.49 -19.87
CA TYR A 573 -22.57 -38.37 -21.21
C TYR A 573 -23.96 -37.77 -21.12
N ASP A 574 -24.42 -37.06 -22.16
CA ASP A 574 -25.84 -36.74 -22.33
C ASP A 574 -26.62 -37.93 -22.90
N MET A 575 -27.95 -37.82 -22.96
CA MET A 575 -28.81 -38.88 -23.54
C MET A 575 -28.65 -39.07 -25.06
N ALA A 576 -27.91 -38.21 -25.76
CA ALA A 576 -27.49 -38.40 -27.15
C ALA A 576 -26.19 -39.23 -27.25
N GLY A 577 -25.45 -39.40 -26.14
CA GLY A 577 -24.18 -40.12 -26.07
C GLY A 577 -22.95 -39.25 -26.26
N LYS A 578 -23.11 -37.91 -26.27
CA LYS A 578 -21.97 -36.98 -26.31
C LYS A 578 -21.34 -36.90 -24.92
N GLN A 579 -20.01 -37.04 -24.85
CA GLN A 579 -19.27 -36.85 -23.61
C GLN A 579 -19.37 -35.38 -23.15
N LEU A 580 -19.82 -35.19 -21.91
CA LEU A 580 -19.92 -33.91 -21.22
C LEU A 580 -18.69 -33.64 -20.35
N ALA A 581 -18.16 -34.67 -19.68
CA ALA A 581 -16.98 -34.57 -18.81
C ALA A 581 -16.24 -35.91 -18.67
N GLU A 582 -14.98 -35.82 -18.24
CA GLU A 582 -14.17 -36.92 -17.70
C GLU A 582 -13.76 -36.55 -16.27
N LEU A 583 -13.82 -37.53 -15.35
CA LEU A 583 -13.64 -37.33 -13.91
C LEU A 583 -12.61 -38.36 -13.42
N LYS A 584 -11.46 -37.90 -12.91
CA LYS A 584 -10.34 -38.78 -12.50
C LYS A 584 -9.36 -38.10 -11.56
N GLY A 585 -8.65 -38.92 -10.78
CA GLY A 585 -7.58 -38.49 -9.87
C GLY A 585 -8.07 -37.78 -8.60
N ASP A 586 -7.13 -37.56 -7.67
CA ASP A 586 -7.43 -36.98 -6.36
C ASP A 586 -7.44 -35.44 -6.38
N LEU A 587 -8.54 -34.85 -5.91
CA LEU A 587 -8.74 -33.40 -5.84
C LEU A 587 -7.72 -32.66 -4.95
N GLY A 588 -7.18 -33.28 -3.91
CA GLY A 588 -6.12 -32.70 -3.08
C GLY A 588 -4.82 -32.57 -3.87
N LEU A 589 -4.44 -33.62 -4.62
CA LEU A 589 -3.26 -33.61 -5.50
C LEU A 589 -3.42 -32.62 -6.66
N VAL A 590 -4.60 -32.55 -7.28
CA VAL A 590 -4.89 -31.56 -8.35
C VAL A 590 -4.81 -30.12 -7.82
N ARG A 591 -5.30 -29.86 -6.59
CA ARG A 591 -5.16 -28.55 -5.94
C ARG A 591 -3.70 -28.22 -5.62
N ALA A 592 -2.94 -29.16 -5.04
CA ALA A 592 -1.52 -28.96 -4.75
C ALA A 592 -0.72 -28.60 -6.03
N LEU A 593 -0.89 -29.38 -7.10
CA LEU A 593 -0.28 -29.12 -8.41
C LEU A 593 -0.68 -27.74 -8.98
N SER A 594 -1.94 -27.32 -8.80
CA SER A 594 -2.39 -26.00 -9.24
C SER A 594 -1.76 -24.86 -8.43
N GLU A 595 -1.48 -25.04 -7.13
CA GLU A 595 -0.75 -24.05 -6.33
C GLU A 595 0.72 -23.96 -6.73
N THR A 596 1.41 -25.11 -6.86
CA THR A 596 2.83 -25.10 -7.25
C THR A 596 3.02 -24.62 -8.68
N THR A 597 2.05 -24.85 -9.58
CA THR A 597 2.03 -24.25 -10.93
C THR A 597 1.81 -22.72 -10.88
N GLU A 598 0.97 -22.20 -10.00
CA GLU A 598 0.81 -20.75 -9.81
C GLU A 598 2.11 -20.12 -9.28
N ASP A 599 2.73 -20.73 -8.27
CA ASP A 599 4.02 -20.29 -7.72
C ASP A 599 5.17 -20.43 -8.74
N GLN A 600 5.13 -21.41 -9.65
CA GLN A 600 6.07 -21.53 -10.77
C GLN A 600 5.95 -20.34 -11.74
N ASN A 601 4.72 -19.89 -12.01
CA ASN A 601 4.49 -18.75 -12.89
C ASN A 601 4.88 -17.42 -12.24
N VAL A 602 4.72 -17.27 -10.91
CA VAL A 602 5.27 -16.14 -10.16
C VAL A 602 6.80 -16.16 -10.15
N ALA A 603 7.43 -17.32 -9.94
CA ALA A 603 8.89 -17.46 -10.00
C ALA A 603 9.44 -17.08 -11.39
N LYS A 604 8.77 -17.47 -12.49
CA LYS A 604 9.10 -17.06 -13.86
C LYS A 604 9.03 -15.55 -14.06
N GLN A 605 7.98 -14.89 -13.53
CA GLN A 605 7.88 -13.42 -13.54
C GLN A 605 9.02 -12.77 -12.74
N LEU A 606 9.34 -13.29 -11.55
CA LEU A 606 10.43 -12.79 -10.70
C LEU A 606 11.80 -12.92 -11.38
N VAL A 607 12.09 -14.04 -12.07
CA VAL A 607 13.31 -14.21 -12.87
C VAL A 607 13.39 -13.16 -13.97
N GLY A 608 12.30 -12.91 -14.71
CA GLY A 608 12.26 -11.87 -15.75
C GLY A 608 12.48 -10.45 -15.21
N ILE A 609 11.91 -10.13 -14.05
CA ILE A 609 12.11 -8.85 -13.37
C ILE A 609 13.57 -8.71 -12.90
N ALA A 610 14.17 -9.77 -12.35
CA ALA A 610 15.54 -9.76 -11.88
C ALA A 610 16.56 -9.66 -13.02
N ASP A 611 16.33 -10.35 -14.15
CA ASP A 611 17.09 -10.22 -15.39
C ASP A 611 17.04 -8.80 -15.95
N GLY A 612 15.85 -8.18 -15.98
CA GLY A 612 15.69 -6.76 -16.37
C GLY A 612 16.47 -5.80 -15.45
N LYS A 613 16.36 -5.99 -14.13
CA LYS A 613 17.14 -5.23 -13.13
C LYS A 613 18.66 -5.43 -13.32
N GLN A 614 19.09 -6.66 -13.56
CA GLN A 614 20.50 -7.00 -13.78
C GLN A 614 21.07 -6.29 -15.01
N LYS A 615 20.36 -6.36 -16.15
CA LYS A 615 20.77 -5.71 -17.40
C LYS A 615 20.82 -4.18 -17.27
N ALA A 616 19.87 -3.58 -16.56
CA ALA A 616 19.89 -2.14 -16.26
C ALA A 616 21.06 -1.74 -15.35
N ALA A 617 21.37 -2.55 -14.33
CA ALA A 617 22.49 -2.31 -13.43
C ALA A 617 23.86 -2.51 -14.12
N ASP A 618 23.99 -3.52 -14.98
CA ASP A 618 25.20 -3.78 -15.78
C ASP A 618 25.51 -2.63 -16.73
N LYS A 619 24.50 -2.18 -17.50
CA LYS A 619 24.64 -0.98 -18.32
C LYS A 619 25.05 0.23 -17.48
N THR A 620 24.36 0.47 -16.35
CA THR A 620 24.66 1.62 -15.48
C THR A 620 26.09 1.55 -14.92
N ALA A 621 26.58 0.38 -14.52
CA ALA A 621 27.95 0.21 -14.03
C ALA A 621 28.99 0.49 -15.14
N LYS A 622 28.74 0.03 -16.37
CA LYS A 622 29.58 0.33 -17.55
C LYS A 622 29.61 1.83 -17.88
N ASP A 623 28.45 2.47 -17.95
CA ASP A 623 28.31 3.90 -18.22
C ASP A 623 29.00 4.75 -17.15
N ARG A 624 28.89 4.38 -15.86
CA ARG A 624 29.54 5.10 -14.74
C ARG A 624 31.04 4.86 -14.68
N ALA A 625 31.53 3.65 -14.98
CA ALA A 625 32.96 3.38 -15.06
C ALA A 625 33.63 4.17 -16.21
N ALA A 626 32.96 4.28 -17.36
CA ALA A 626 33.41 5.12 -18.47
C ALA A 626 33.44 6.62 -18.10
N ALA A 627 32.43 7.10 -17.37
CA ALA A 627 32.39 8.48 -16.86
C ALA A 627 33.51 8.76 -15.83
N ALA A 628 33.78 7.81 -14.92
CA ALA A 628 34.86 7.91 -13.94
C ALA A 628 36.25 7.98 -14.62
N LYS A 629 36.51 7.12 -15.62
CA LYS A 629 37.71 7.21 -16.45
C LYS A 629 37.86 8.59 -17.09
N LYS A 630 36.82 9.09 -17.78
CA LYS A 630 36.83 10.40 -18.43
C LYS A 630 37.08 11.56 -17.43
N ALA A 631 36.55 11.47 -16.21
CA ALA A 631 36.78 12.45 -15.17
C ALA A 631 38.23 12.41 -14.63
N LYS A 632 38.82 11.23 -14.49
CA LYS A 632 40.24 11.04 -14.15
C LYS A 632 41.17 11.63 -15.23
N ASP A 633 40.90 11.31 -16.50
CA ASP A 633 41.67 11.83 -17.64
C ASP A 633 41.61 13.38 -17.67
N ALA A 634 40.43 13.96 -17.41
CA ALA A 634 40.24 15.40 -17.30
C ALA A 634 40.97 16.04 -16.10
N LYS A 635 41.02 15.37 -14.94
CA LYS A 635 41.87 15.79 -13.81
C LYS A 635 43.34 15.80 -14.20
N THR A 636 43.87 14.74 -14.79
CA THR A 636 45.29 14.67 -15.19
C THR A 636 45.67 15.80 -16.16
N ALA A 637 44.75 16.17 -17.07
CA ALA A 637 44.93 17.33 -17.94
C ALA A 637 44.88 18.70 -17.20
N ALA A 638 44.15 18.80 -16.09
CA ALA A 638 44.10 20.00 -15.24
C ALA A 638 45.32 20.13 -14.32
N ASP A 639 45.74 19.02 -13.69
CA ASP A 639 46.96 18.91 -12.88
C ASP A 639 48.18 19.37 -13.68
N LYS A 640 48.32 18.88 -14.92
CA LYS A 640 49.40 19.27 -15.84
C LYS A 640 49.42 20.78 -16.10
N LYS A 641 48.26 21.41 -16.32
CA LYS A 641 48.17 22.87 -16.57
C LYS A 641 48.59 23.70 -15.36
N VAL A 642 48.27 23.25 -14.14
CA VAL A 642 48.74 23.92 -12.90
C VAL A 642 50.25 23.74 -12.73
N ALA A 643 50.78 22.55 -13.00
CA ALA A 643 52.22 22.28 -12.95
C ALA A 643 53.02 23.11 -13.98
N GLU A 644 52.47 23.33 -15.18
CA GLU A 644 53.06 24.19 -16.22
C GLU A 644 52.96 25.69 -15.88
N GLN A 645 51.91 26.13 -15.19
CA GLN A 645 51.67 27.55 -14.91
C GLN A 645 52.35 28.04 -13.63
N LYS A 646 52.48 27.20 -12.60
CA LYS A 646 53.07 27.60 -11.31
C LYS A 646 54.51 28.16 -11.44
N PRO A 647 55.45 27.55 -12.18
CA PRO A 647 56.80 28.10 -12.36
C PRO A 647 56.82 29.49 -13.01
N LYS A 648 55.85 29.79 -13.90
CA LYS A 648 55.74 31.11 -14.54
C LYS A 648 55.34 32.19 -13.54
N PHE A 649 54.39 31.88 -12.65
CA PHE A 649 54.02 32.77 -11.55
C PHE A 649 55.16 32.94 -10.55
N ASP A 650 55.81 31.85 -10.13
CA ASP A 650 56.92 31.93 -9.17
C ASP A 650 58.07 32.78 -9.74
N ALA A 651 58.44 32.59 -11.01
CA ALA A 651 59.46 33.39 -11.69
C ALA A 651 59.06 34.87 -11.88
N ALA A 652 57.79 35.16 -12.17
CA ALA A 652 57.28 36.54 -12.24
C ALA A 652 57.34 37.21 -10.86
N LYS A 653 56.90 36.50 -9.81
CA LYS A 653 56.97 36.96 -8.43
C LYS A 653 58.41 37.25 -8.01
N THR A 654 59.37 36.37 -8.31
CA THR A 654 60.80 36.62 -8.01
C THR A 654 61.33 37.88 -8.71
N LYS A 655 60.87 38.20 -9.92
CA LYS A 655 61.18 39.46 -10.60
C LYS A 655 60.54 40.67 -9.91
N SER A 656 59.27 40.59 -9.48
CA SER A 656 58.57 41.63 -8.69
C SER A 656 59.24 41.87 -7.33
N ASP A 657 59.57 40.82 -6.58
CA ASP A 657 60.26 40.90 -5.29
C ASP A 657 61.65 41.58 -5.46
N THR A 658 62.36 41.27 -6.54
CA THR A 658 63.68 41.83 -6.87
C THR A 658 63.58 43.29 -7.31
N ALA A 659 62.62 43.62 -8.18
CA ALA A 659 62.37 45.00 -8.62
C ALA A 659 61.91 45.89 -7.46
N THR A 660 61.13 45.35 -6.52
CA THR A 660 60.74 46.04 -5.29
C THR A 660 61.96 46.34 -4.41
N LYS A 661 62.84 45.38 -4.15
CA LYS A 661 64.10 45.63 -3.41
C LYS A 661 64.98 46.69 -4.10
N ALA A 662 65.07 46.66 -5.43
CA ALA A 662 65.82 47.65 -6.20
C ALA A 662 65.20 49.05 -6.13
N PHE A 663 63.86 49.15 -6.13
CA PHE A 663 63.14 50.39 -5.90
C PHE A 663 63.34 50.92 -4.47
N ASP A 664 63.15 50.10 -3.44
CA ASP A 664 63.33 50.49 -2.04
C ASP A 664 64.75 51.00 -1.75
N THR A 665 65.76 50.36 -2.35
CA THR A 665 67.16 50.82 -2.26
C THR A 665 67.39 52.15 -2.99
N ALA A 666 66.79 52.35 -4.17
CA ALA A 666 66.87 53.63 -4.89
C ALA A 666 66.14 54.77 -4.14
N ALA A 667 64.97 54.48 -3.56
CA ALA A 667 64.20 55.42 -2.75
C ALA A 667 64.96 55.85 -1.48
N LYS A 668 65.59 54.90 -0.77
CA LYS A 668 66.48 55.20 0.36
C LYS A 668 67.67 56.06 -0.05
N ALA A 669 68.33 55.74 -1.16
CA ALA A 669 69.43 56.53 -1.70
C ALA A 669 68.99 57.96 -2.09
N LEU A 670 67.79 58.12 -2.65
CA LEU A 670 67.20 59.41 -2.99
C LEU A 670 66.92 60.29 -1.75
N VAL A 671 66.46 59.69 -0.64
CA VAL A 671 66.28 60.40 0.64
C VAL A 671 67.63 60.89 1.19
N VAL A 672 68.67 60.05 1.15
CA VAL A 672 70.03 60.42 1.59
C VAL A 672 70.61 61.54 0.70
N ALA A 673 70.46 61.43 -0.62
CA ALA A 673 70.93 62.46 -1.56
C ALA A 673 70.23 63.81 -1.35
N LYS A 674 68.91 63.81 -1.12
CA LYS A 674 68.14 65.02 -0.80
C LYS A 674 68.60 65.68 0.50
N LYS A 675 69.00 64.91 1.52
CA LYS A 675 69.58 65.45 2.75
C LYS A 675 70.93 66.15 2.50
N ALA A 676 71.84 65.51 1.76
CA ALA A 676 73.18 66.05 1.48
C ALA A 676 73.17 67.40 0.74
N ILE A 677 72.17 67.65 -0.12
CA ILE A 677 71.98 68.93 -0.83
C ILE A 677 71.67 70.08 0.14
N VAL A 678 70.88 69.83 1.18
CA VAL A 678 70.52 70.82 2.20
C VAL A 678 71.76 71.20 3.02
N ASP A 679 72.51 70.21 3.49
CA ASP A 679 73.71 70.41 4.31
C ASP A 679 74.82 71.16 3.54
N ALA A 680 75.04 70.82 2.26
CA ALA A 680 76.00 71.50 1.39
C ALA A 680 75.62 72.96 1.10
N THR A 681 74.33 73.25 0.94
CA THR A 681 73.84 74.61 0.63
C THR A 681 74.06 75.57 1.80
N LYS A 682 73.93 75.10 3.05
CA LYS A 682 74.14 75.93 4.25
C LYS A 682 75.60 76.41 4.36
N LYS A 683 76.56 75.49 4.20
CA LYS A 683 78.00 75.74 4.39
C LYS A 683 78.60 76.78 3.41
N ALA A 684 77.96 77.01 2.26
CA ALA A 684 78.41 77.99 1.27
C ALA A 684 78.04 79.45 1.61
N ALA A 685 77.07 79.68 2.50
CA ALA A 685 76.62 81.04 2.86
C ALA A 685 77.58 81.73 3.84
N ASP A 686 77.99 81.03 4.90
CA ASP A 686 78.72 81.61 6.04
C ASP A 686 80.12 82.12 5.64
N LEU A 687 80.82 81.39 4.77
CA LEU A 687 82.17 81.72 4.31
C LEU A 687 82.24 83.00 3.47
N LYS A 688 81.15 83.42 2.82
CA LYS A 688 81.15 84.65 2.01
C LYS A 688 81.30 85.91 2.88
N LYS A 689 80.68 85.91 4.07
CA LYS A 689 80.59 87.07 4.95
C LYS A 689 81.94 87.54 5.50
N VAL A 690 82.90 86.62 5.67
CA VAL A 690 84.21 86.90 6.29
C VAL A 690 85.16 87.67 5.35
N ALA A 691 84.96 87.59 4.03
CA ALA A 691 85.86 88.20 3.06
C ALA A 691 85.67 89.73 2.90
N ASP A 692 84.45 90.24 3.06
CA ASP A 692 84.12 91.64 2.76
C ASP A 692 84.64 92.63 3.83
N ASP A 693 84.71 92.21 5.10
CA ASP A 693 85.17 93.07 6.20
C ASP A 693 86.69 93.29 6.22
N ALA A 694 87.48 92.32 5.73
CA ALA A 694 88.94 92.43 5.68
C ALA A 694 89.43 93.55 4.74
N LYS A 695 88.64 93.90 3.72
CA LYS A 695 89.01 94.87 2.69
C LYS A 695 89.03 96.31 3.20
N LYS A 696 88.09 96.69 4.07
CA LYS A 696 87.92 98.09 4.56
C LYS A 696 89.07 98.60 5.43
N ALA A 697 89.87 97.71 6.02
CA ALA A 697 90.97 98.09 6.91
C ALA A 697 92.22 98.58 6.15
N ALA A 698 92.39 98.22 4.88
CA ALA A 698 93.59 98.55 4.11
C ALA A 698 93.60 100.02 3.62
N ASP A 699 92.48 100.51 3.10
CA ASP A 699 92.40 101.81 2.41
C ASP A 699 92.66 103.03 3.32
N VAL A 700 92.47 102.87 4.64
CA VAL A 700 92.67 103.94 5.64
C VAL A 700 94.16 104.21 5.90
N ALA A 701 95.01 103.19 5.84
CA ALA A 701 96.45 103.33 6.10
C ALA A 701 97.15 104.15 4.98
N THR A 702 96.79 103.87 3.73
CA THR A 702 97.43 104.44 2.53
C THR A 702 97.29 105.96 2.44
N LYS A 703 96.19 106.53 2.94
CA LYS A 703 95.95 107.98 2.85
C LYS A 703 96.91 108.81 3.72
N LYS A 704 97.41 108.26 4.83
CA LYS A 704 98.20 109.00 5.83
C LYS A 704 99.67 109.22 5.44
N SER A 705 100.15 108.59 4.37
CA SER A 705 101.54 108.74 3.89
C SER A 705 101.73 109.84 2.84
N ALA A 706 100.66 110.29 2.17
CA ALA A 706 100.75 111.21 1.03
C ALA A 706 100.99 112.68 1.43
N ASP A 707 100.41 113.14 2.54
CA ASP A 707 100.43 114.55 2.91
C ASP A 707 101.77 115.01 3.53
N ALA A 708 102.55 114.08 4.09
CA ALA A 708 103.87 114.38 4.67
C ALA A 708 104.97 114.68 3.63
N ALA A 709 104.74 114.37 2.35
CA ALA A 709 105.75 114.52 1.30
C ALA A 709 105.90 115.96 0.78
N LYS A 710 104.80 116.73 0.72
CA LYS A 710 104.75 118.01 -0.02
C LYS A 710 105.45 119.19 0.68
N THR A 711 105.56 119.18 1.99
CA THR A 711 106.21 120.25 2.77
C THR A 711 107.75 120.23 2.72
N SER A 712 108.35 119.10 2.33
CA SER A 712 109.82 118.94 2.25
C SER A 712 110.48 119.73 1.11
N GLU A 713 109.74 119.97 0.02
CA GLU A 713 110.34 120.38 -1.25
C GLU A 713 110.37 121.91 -1.45
N ALA A 714 109.44 122.65 -0.83
CA ALA A 714 109.40 124.11 -0.90
C ALA A 714 110.62 124.78 -0.22
N ALA A 715 111.07 124.25 0.92
CA ALA A 715 112.14 124.84 1.72
C ALA A 715 113.50 124.87 1.00
N LYS A 716 113.80 123.85 0.20
CA LYS A 716 115.11 123.70 -0.48
C LYS A 716 115.37 124.79 -1.54
N LYS A 717 114.32 125.39 -2.09
CA LYS A 717 114.45 126.36 -3.20
C LYS A 717 114.92 127.74 -2.73
N ALA A 718 114.56 128.16 -1.52
CA ALA A 718 114.90 129.47 -0.97
C ALA A 718 116.39 129.62 -0.57
N ALA A 719 117.03 128.54 -0.11
CA ALA A 719 118.42 128.58 0.37
C ALA A 719 119.45 128.88 -0.73
N ALA A 720 119.18 128.47 -1.98
CA ALA A 720 120.09 128.64 -3.10
C ALA A 720 120.20 130.09 -3.58
N GLU A 721 119.15 130.90 -3.42
CA GLU A 721 119.08 132.25 -3.99
C GLU A 721 119.78 133.30 -3.11
N ALA A 722 119.79 133.08 -1.79
CA ALA A 722 120.54 133.92 -0.84
C ALA A 722 122.06 133.88 -1.08
N ALA A 723 122.60 132.71 -1.44
CA ALA A 723 124.05 132.50 -1.58
C ALA A 723 124.70 133.36 -2.69
N LYS A 724 123.97 133.69 -3.76
CA LYS A 724 124.47 134.56 -4.85
C LYS A 724 124.56 136.04 -4.48
N LYS A 725 123.77 136.51 -3.51
CA LYS A 725 123.75 137.94 -3.12
C LYS A 725 124.91 138.30 -2.18
N LEU A 726 125.38 137.36 -1.37
CA LEU A 726 126.51 137.54 -0.47
C LEU A 726 127.84 137.75 -1.23
N THR A 727 128.07 136.99 -2.30
CA THR A 727 129.32 137.02 -3.08
C THR A 727 129.54 138.36 -3.77
N ALA A 728 128.52 138.90 -4.45
CA ALA A 728 128.60 140.20 -5.11
C ALA A 728 128.86 141.39 -4.15
N ALA A 729 128.43 141.28 -2.88
CA ALA A 729 128.66 142.30 -1.87
C ALA A 729 130.13 142.35 -1.38
N GLN A 730 130.84 141.20 -1.43
CA GLN A 730 132.20 141.09 -0.89
C GLN A 730 133.26 141.70 -1.82
N GLU A 731 133.08 141.67 -3.14
CA GLU A 731 134.05 142.22 -4.09
C GLU A 731 134.03 143.76 -4.15
N ALA A 732 132.85 144.36 -4.07
CA ALA A 732 132.69 145.82 -4.09
C ALA A 732 133.40 146.51 -2.90
N ALA A 733 133.44 145.85 -1.74
CA ALA A 733 134.10 146.37 -0.54
C ALA A 733 135.63 146.52 -0.68
N LYS A 734 136.27 145.84 -1.65
CA LYS A 734 137.73 145.71 -1.74
C LYS A 734 138.44 146.85 -2.50
N LYS A 735 137.71 147.89 -2.94
CA LYS A 735 138.25 149.02 -3.74
C LYS A 735 137.99 150.43 -3.17
N ALA A 736 137.36 150.55 -1.99
CA ALA A 736 137.07 151.85 -1.39
C ALA A 736 138.30 152.47 -0.70
N ALA A 737 138.71 153.68 -1.08
CA ALA A 737 139.90 154.35 -0.56
C ALA A 737 139.63 155.07 0.79
N ASP A 738 138.42 155.57 0.96
CA ASP A 738 138.07 156.66 1.88
C ASP A 738 136.92 156.29 2.84
N ASP A 739 136.95 156.87 4.05
CA ASP A 739 136.25 156.29 5.21
C ASP A 739 134.73 156.42 5.19
N ALA A 740 134.20 157.40 4.44
CA ALA A 740 132.77 157.51 4.17
C ALA A 740 132.22 156.31 3.35
N ALA A 741 133.05 155.72 2.48
CA ALA A 741 132.70 154.53 1.71
C ALA A 741 132.89 153.24 2.53
N LYS A 742 133.96 153.14 3.34
CA LYS A 742 134.23 151.97 4.20
C LYS A 742 133.07 151.66 5.16
N LYS A 743 132.46 152.70 5.75
CA LYS A 743 131.32 152.51 6.67
C LYS A 743 130.10 151.88 5.99
N LYS A 744 129.72 152.37 4.80
CA LYS A 744 128.62 151.78 4.00
C LYS A 744 128.92 150.35 3.51
N ALA A 745 130.18 150.03 3.22
CA ALA A 745 130.57 148.68 2.83
C ALA A 745 130.43 147.66 3.97
N ALA A 746 130.76 148.06 5.21
CA ALA A 746 130.68 147.19 6.39
C ALA A 746 129.23 146.74 6.71
N ASP A 747 128.27 147.66 6.67
CA ASP A 747 126.87 147.37 6.99
C ASP A 747 126.23 146.36 6.00
N ALA A 748 126.58 146.47 4.70
CA ALA A 748 126.06 145.60 3.66
C ALA A 748 126.53 144.13 3.79
N VAL A 749 127.81 143.91 4.12
CA VAL A 749 128.38 142.56 4.29
C VAL A 749 127.78 141.87 5.53
N LYS A 750 127.53 142.62 6.61
CA LYS A 750 126.92 142.08 7.83
C LYS A 750 125.50 141.58 7.57
N ALA A 751 124.64 142.40 6.96
CA ALA A 751 123.26 142.06 6.66
C ALA A 751 123.12 140.81 5.75
N ALA A 752 124.04 140.64 4.79
CA ALA A 752 124.06 139.46 3.91
C ALA A 752 124.51 138.16 4.61
N THR A 753 125.21 138.26 5.74
CA THR A 753 125.75 137.11 6.49
C THR A 753 124.68 136.46 7.38
N ASP A 754 123.97 137.26 8.18
CA ASP A 754 122.93 136.78 9.12
C ASP A 754 121.76 136.08 8.40
N ALA A 755 121.47 136.50 7.17
CA ALA A 755 120.41 135.90 6.34
C ALA A 755 120.68 134.43 5.95
N LYS A 756 121.95 134.05 5.71
CA LYS A 756 122.29 132.68 5.29
C LYS A 756 122.16 131.69 6.46
N ALA A 757 122.71 132.03 7.62
CA ALA A 757 122.74 131.16 8.79
C ALA A 757 121.33 130.74 9.26
N LYS A 758 120.31 131.57 9.02
CA LYS A 758 118.92 131.29 9.37
C LYS A 758 118.22 130.33 8.39
N ALA A 759 118.69 130.22 7.15
CA ALA A 759 118.14 129.33 6.14
C ALA A 759 118.64 127.89 6.28
N ASP A 760 119.96 127.71 6.52
CA ASP A 760 120.57 126.37 6.58
C ASP A 760 120.03 125.51 7.73
N LYS A 761 119.64 126.14 8.86
CA LYS A 761 119.15 125.42 10.05
C LYS A 761 117.76 124.77 9.85
N ALA A 762 116.90 125.35 9.02
CA ALA A 762 115.52 124.88 8.85
C ALA A 762 115.40 123.59 8.01
N ALA A 763 116.44 123.23 7.25
CA ALA A 763 116.40 122.10 6.30
C ALA A 763 116.71 120.73 6.94
N ALA A 764 117.22 120.69 8.17
CA ALA A 764 117.67 119.46 8.83
C ALA A 764 116.52 118.68 9.50
N ASP A 765 115.67 119.37 10.26
CA ASP A 765 114.70 118.73 11.16
C ASP A 765 113.57 117.99 10.43
N THR A 766 113.20 118.44 9.21
CA THR A 766 112.08 117.88 8.44
C THR A 766 112.39 116.47 7.89
N ALA A 767 113.66 116.09 7.76
CA ALA A 767 114.06 114.83 7.12
C ALA A 767 113.77 113.58 7.97
N LYS A 768 113.72 113.72 9.30
CA LYS A 768 113.67 112.57 10.22
C LYS A 768 112.28 111.93 10.32
N VAL A 769 111.21 112.72 10.20
CA VAL A 769 109.81 112.27 10.39
C VAL A 769 109.31 111.38 9.23
N ALA A 770 109.89 111.51 8.03
CA ALA A 770 109.45 110.78 6.85
C ALA A 770 109.84 109.28 6.82
N ALA A 771 110.78 108.85 7.67
CA ALA A 771 111.32 107.48 7.63
C ALA A 771 110.39 106.43 8.27
N ASP A 772 109.80 106.74 9.43
CA ASP A 772 109.08 105.74 10.23
C ASP A 772 107.69 105.39 9.70
N ALA A 773 107.05 106.32 8.96
CA ALA A 773 105.72 106.11 8.40
C ALA A 773 105.65 104.97 7.36
N LYS A 774 106.78 104.60 6.73
CA LYS A 774 106.82 103.62 5.63
C LYS A 774 106.76 102.16 6.10
N LYS A 775 107.16 101.82 7.33
CA LYS A 775 107.18 100.42 7.81
C LYS A 775 105.80 99.84 8.16
N ALA A 776 104.75 100.68 8.22
CA ALA A 776 103.42 100.26 8.65
C ALA A 776 102.49 99.77 7.50
N SER A 777 102.74 100.17 6.25
CA SER A 777 101.90 99.78 5.11
C SER A 777 102.03 98.29 4.76
N ASP A 778 103.25 97.79 4.80
CA ASP A 778 103.62 96.56 4.08
C ASP A 778 103.12 95.28 4.78
N VAL A 779 102.74 95.40 6.06
CA VAL A 779 102.12 94.32 6.86
C VAL A 779 100.62 94.18 6.56
N ALA A 780 99.92 95.27 6.21
CA ALA A 780 98.47 95.25 6.00
C ALA A 780 98.09 94.52 4.70
N THR A 781 98.81 94.77 3.62
CA THR A 781 98.50 94.27 2.26
C THR A 781 98.47 92.74 2.19
N LYS A 782 99.37 92.05 2.91
CA LYS A 782 99.48 90.58 2.89
C LYS A 782 98.23 89.85 3.44
N LYS A 783 97.45 90.49 4.31
CA LYS A 783 96.26 89.87 4.94
C LYS A 783 95.02 89.86 4.03
N SER A 784 95.06 90.59 2.91
CA SER A 784 93.96 90.72 1.95
C SER A 784 93.86 89.53 0.99
N THR A 785 95.01 88.98 0.55
CA THR A 785 95.07 87.96 -0.51
C THR A 785 94.52 86.59 -0.08
N ASP A 786 94.77 86.20 1.16
CA ASP A 786 94.52 84.82 1.61
C ASP A 786 93.01 84.53 1.80
N ALA A 787 92.22 85.57 2.09
CA ALA A 787 90.77 85.45 2.26
C ALA A 787 90.02 85.17 0.94
N ALA A 788 90.56 85.62 -0.21
CA ALA A 788 89.90 85.49 -1.50
C ALA A 788 89.84 84.04 -2.01
N ALA A 789 90.85 83.23 -1.70
CA ALA A 789 90.96 81.85 -2.18
C ALA A 789 89.89 80.91 -1.60
N ALA A 790 89.51 81.11 -0.33
CA ALA A 790 88.63 80.18 0.39
C ALA A 790 87.19 80.14 -0.14
N SER A 791 86.66 81.25 -0.67
CA SER A 791 85.27 81.34 -1.13
C SER A 791 84.96 80.49 -2.37
N LYS A 792 85.96 80.27 -3.24
CA LYS A 792 85.77 79.62 -4.55
C LYS A 792 85.50 78.11 -4.42
N GLY A 793 86.20 77.44 -3.51
CA GLY A 793 86.05 75.99 -3.29
C GLY A 793 84.69 75.56 -2.71
N ALA A 794 84.00 76.46 -2.02
CA ALA A 794 82.67 76.18 -1.46
C ALA A 794 81.57 76.09 -2.54
N ALA A 795 81.73 76.79 -3.68
CA ALA A 795 80.74 76.81 -4.74
C ALA A 795 80.65 75.47 -5.51
N GLU A 796 81.80 74.85 -5.82
CA GLU A 796 81.86 73.60 -6.58
C GLU A 796 81.26 72.39 -5.82
N ALA A 797 81.31 72.42 -4.50
CA ALA A 797 80.75 71.37 -3.64
C ALA A 797 79.21 71.28 -3.78
N LYS A 798 78.52 72.42 -3.91
CA LYS A 798 77.06 72.46 -4.08
C LYS A 798 76.63 71.84 -5.42
N THR A 799 77.29 72.24 -6.52
CA THR A 799 76.94 71.78 -7.88
C THR A 799 77.04 70.25 -8.03
N LYS A 800 78.01 69.62 -7.34
CA LYS A 800 78.15 68.15 -7.29
C LYS A 800 77.01 67.47 -6.52
N ALA A 801 76.49 68.09 -5.45
CA ALA A 801 75.36 67.56 -4.70
C ALA A 801 74.05 67.61 -5.51
N ASP A 802 73.76 68.73 -6.17
CA ASP A 802 72.56 68.89 -7.01
C ASP A 802 72.54 67.89 -8.19
N ALA A 803 73.71 67.62 -8.79
CA ALA A 803 73.86 66.59 -9.83
C ALA A 803 73.56 65.17 -9.29
N ALA A 804 74.08 64.83 -8.10
CA ALA A 804 73.81 63.55 -7.45
C ALA A 804 72.32 63.36 -7.11
N GLY A 805 71.63 64.43 -6.68
CA GLY A 805 70.18 64.40 -6.43
C GLY A 805 69.36 64.09 -7.69
N LYS A 806 69.68 64.72 -8.82
CA LYS A 806 69.02 64.43 -10.11
C LYS A 806 69.27 63.00 -10.57
N ALA A 807 70.50 62.49 -10.45
CA ALA A 807 70.83 61.11 -10.77
C ALA A 807 70.08 60.09 -9.88
N ALA A 808 69.96 60.36 -8.58
CA ALA A 808 69.19 59.53 -7.66
C ALA A 808 67.68 59.54 -7.97
N GLN A 809 67.12 60.69 -8.34
CA GLN A 809 65.71 60.82 -8.73
C GLN A 809 65.41 60.02 -10.00
N ALA A 810 66.21 60.19 -11.06
CA ALA A 810 66.08 59.42 -12.29
C ALA A 810 66.21 57.90 -12.06
N LYS A 811 67.12 57.47 -11.18
CA LYS A 811 67.30 56.06 -10.82
C LYS A 811 66.10 55.50 -10.05
N ASN A 812 65.50 56.27 -9.14
CA ASN A 812 64.26 55.92 -8.43
C ASN A 812 63.06 55.77 -9.37
N ASP A 813 62.92 56.69 -10.32
CA ASP A 813 61.75 56.70 -11.21
C ASP A 813 61.86 55.60 -12.29
N ALA A 814 63.08 55.25 -12.70
CA ALA A 814 63.37 54.09 -13.53
C ALA A 814 63.08 52.75 -12.80
N THR A 815 63.54 52.58 -11.54
CA THR A 815 63.23 51.36 -10.77
C THR A 815 61.75 51.25 -10.40
N LYS A 816 61.06 52.38 -10.17
CA LYS A 816 59.61 52.41 -10.03
C LYS A 816 58.91 51.87 -11.27
N LYS A 817 59.24 52.37 -12.47
CA LYS A 817 58.64 51.91 -13.74
C LYS A 817 58.92 50.42 -13.99
N ALA A 818 60.10 49.92 -13.60
CA ALA A 818 60.43 48.49 -13.67
C ALA A 818 59.62 47.65 -12.68
N LYS A 819 59.43 48.13 -11.44
CA LYS A 819 58.57 47.50 -10.42
C LYS A 819 57.11 47.45 -10.88
N ASP A 820 56.53 48.56 -11.29
CA ASP A 820 55.13 48.65 -11.72
C ASP A 820 54.84 47.70 -12.92
N ALA A 821 55.81 47.50 -13.82
CA ALA A 821 55.73 46.52 -14.90
C ALA A 821 55.83 45.06 -14.41
N ALA A 822 56.77 44.76 -13.50
CA ALA A 822 56.93 43.43 -12.91
C ALA A 822 55.73 43.01 -12.05
N ASP A 823 55.14 43.94 -11.31
CA ASP A 823 53.93 43.75 -10.51
C ASP A 823 52.72 43.48 -11.40
N LYS A 824 52.59 44.19 -12.54
CA LYS A 824 51.52 43.96 -13.51
C LYS A 824 51.59 42.56 -14.14
N GLU A 825 52.78 42.09 -14.55
CA GLU A 825 52.92 40.72 -15.06
C GLU A 825 52.73 39.68 -13.93
N THR A 826 53.19 39.95 -12.71
CA THR A 826 52.94 39.08 -11.55
C THR A 826 51.45 38.96 -11.24
N ALA A 827 50.69 40.05 -11.33
CA ALA A 827 49.23 40.05 -11.17
C ALA A 827 48.52 39.25 -12.27
N LYS A 828 48.96 39.38 -13.53
CA LYS A 828 48.47 38.56 -14.65
C LYS A 828 48.76 37.07 -14.44
N GLN A 829 50.01 36.72 -14.14
CA GLN A 829 50.41 35.32 -13.89
C GLN A 829 49.70 34.73 -12.67
N LYS A 830 49.43 35.52 -11.63
CA LYS A 830 48.60 35.14 -10.48
C LYS A 830 47.15 34.85 -10.88
N GLY A 831 46.58 35.66 -11.78
CA GLY A 831 45.24 35.45 -12.35
C GLY A 831 45.15 34.19 -13.21
N GLU A 832 46.12 33.95 -14.08
CA GLU A 832 46.22 32.72 -14.89
C GLU A 832 46.41 31.48 -14.01
N LEU A 833 47.32 31.53 -13.03
CA LEU A 833 47.52 30.45 -12.07
C LEU A 833 46.23 30.15 -11.30
N LYS A 834 45.56 31.17 -10.74
CA LYS A 834 44.26 30.99 -10.04
C LYS A 834 43.24 30.32 -10.96
N LYS A 835 43.11 30.76 -12.22
CA LYS A 835 42.20 30.15 -13.20
C LYS A 835 42.52 28.66 -13.45
N THR A 836 43.79 28.27 -13.46
CA THR A 836 44.17 26.84 -13.57
C THR A 836 43.88 26.06 -12.28
N THR A 837 44.12 26.63 -11.09
CA THR A 837 43.85 25.97 -9.80
C THR A 837 42.35 25.84 -9.53
N ASP A 838 41.54 26.85 -9.87
CA ASP A 838 40.08 26.79 -9.79
C ASP A 838 39.53 25.65 -10.70
N ALA A 839 40.10 25.49 -11.90
CA ALA A 839 39.78 24.39 -12.81
C ALA A 839 40.25 23.01 -12.30
N GLN A 840 41.43 22.93 -11.66
CA GLN A 840 41.92 21.71 -11.01
C GLN A 840 40.99 21.27 -9.87
N ALA A 841 40.61 22.20 -8.98
CA ALA A 841 39.68 21.91 -7.88
C ALA A 841 38.29 21.48 -8.38
N SER A 842 37.85 22.01 -9.52
CA SER A 842 36.63 21.54 -10.20
C SER A 842 36.78 20.11 -10.72
N ALA A 843 37.87 19.78 -11.42
CA ALA A 843 38.14 18.45 -11.93
C ALA A 843 38.30 17.40 -10.80
N ASP A 844 38.98 17.74 -9.71
CA ASP A 844 39.10 16.92 -8.50
C ASP A 844 37.73 16.56 -7.90
N ARG A 845 36.83 17.54 -7.82
CA ARG A 845 35.46 17.33 -7.32
C ARG A 845 34.66 16.45 -8.28
N THR A 846 34.81 16.65 -9.58
CA THR A 846 34.16 15.84 -10.62
C THR A 846 34.65 14.39 -10.60
N GLN A 847 35.96 14.15 -10.47
CA GLN A 847 36.49 12.78 -10.34
C GLN A 847 35.96 12.10 -9.08
N LYS A 848 36.05 12.74 -7.90
CA LYS A 848 35.57 12.17 -6.63
C LYS A 848 34.08 11.79 -6.69
N LEU A 849 33.25 12.58 -7.36
CA LEU A 849 31.84 12.27 -7.58
C LEU A 849 31.62 11.14 -8.59
N ALA A 850 32.40 11.08 -9.67
CA ALA A 850 32.31 10.04 -10.69
C ALA A 850 32.80 8.67 -10.17
N ASP A 851 33.92 8.64 -9.44
CA ASP A 851 34.46 7.45 -8.79
C ASP A 851 33.48 6.89 -7.76
N LYS A 852 32.88 7.75 -6.92
CA LYS A 852 31.82 7.33 -5.99
C LYS A 852 30.62 6.75 -6.76
N ALA A 853 30.13 7.44 -7.80
CA ALA A 853 29.00 6.96 -8.58
C ALA A 853 29.29 5.64 -9.34
N SER A 854 30.55 5.39 -9.71
CA SER A 854 30.99 4.10 -10.26
C SER A 854 31.00 2.99 -9.19
N SER A 855 31.47 3.29 -7.98
CA SER A 855 31.44 2.36 -6.84
C SER A 855 30.00 2.01 -6.44
N ASP A 856 29.14 3.02 -6.26
CA ASP A 856 27.71 2.86 -5.96
C ASP A 856 27.00 1.98 -7.02
N ALA A 857 27.37 2.15 -8.31
CA ALA A 857 26.82 1.36 -9.41
C ALA A 857 27.34 -0.08 -9.43
N GLN A 858 28.61 -0.33 -9.10
CA GLN A 858 29.17 -1.69 -8.96
C GLN A 858 28.54 -2.46 -7.79
N VAL A 859 28.29 -1.79 -6.65
CA VAL A 859 27.54 -2.36 -5.53
C VAL A 859 26.12 -2.72 -5.96
N SER A 860 25.46 -1.84 -6.72
CA SER A 860 24.12 -2.07 -7.27
C SER A 860 24.07 -3.27 -8.24
N LEU A 861 25.07 -3.42 -9.12
CA LEU A 861 25.22 -4.58 -10.00
C LEU A 861 25.46 -5.87 -9.21
N LYS A 862 26.32 -5.84 -8.18
CA LYS A 862 26.56 -7.01 -7.31
C LYS A 862 25.27 -7.46 -6.61
N ALA A 863 24.45 -6.52 -6.14
CA ALA A 863 23.14 -6.81 -5.55
C ALA A 863 22.15 -7.39 -6.58
N ALA A 864 22.08 -6.82 -7.80
CA ALA A 864 21.20 -7.32 -8.85
C ALA A 864 21.58 -8.74 -9.34
N ASN A 865 22.89 -9.03 -9.47
CA ASN A 865 23.40 -10.37 -9.76
C ASN A 865 22.99 -11.38 -8.67
N ALA A 866 23.07 -10.99 -7.39
CA ALA A 866 22.68 -11.85 -6.26
C ALA A 866 21.16 -12.09 -6.20
N ASP A 867 20.33 -11.07 -6.45
CA ASP A 867 18.87 -11.25 -6.51
C ASP A 867 18.46 -12.16 -7.67
N LYS A 868 19.07 -12.00 -8.85
CA LYS A 868 18.83 -12.90 -9.99
C LYS A 868 19.21 -14.34 -9.65
N ALA A 869 20.39 -14.58 -9.09
CA ALA A 869 20.79 -15.92 -8.68
C ALA A 869 19.82 -16.54 -7.65
N ALA A 870 19.28 -15.75 -6.74
CA ALA A 870 18.24 -16.19 -5.81
C ALA A 870 16.89 -16.49 -6.49
N LYS A 871 16.49 -15.73 -7.53
CA LYS A 871 15.28 -16.06 -8.32
C LYS A 871 15.48 -17.31 -9.17
N ASP A 872 16.66 -17.47 -9.80
CA ASP A 872 17.01 -18.65 -10.59
C ASP A 872 17.01 -19.94 -9.72
N ALA A 873 17.46 -19.84 -8.46
CA ALA A 873 17.41 -20.94 -7.50
C ALA A 873 15.98 -21.24 -7.02
N LEU A 874 15.17 -20.21 -6.75
CA LEU A 874 13.74 -20.37 -6.42
C LEU A 874 12.99 -21.05 -7.57
N GLN A 875 13.22 -20.62 -8.81
CA GLN A 875 12.63 -21.20 -10.01
C GLN A 875 12.89 -22.71 -10.09
N LYS A 876 14.17 -23.13 -10.01
CA LYS A 876 14.55 -24.55 -9.99
C LYS A 876 13.87 -25.35 -8.87
N THR A 877 13.71 -24.74 -7.70
CA THR A 877 13.07 -25.38 -6.54
C THR A 877 11.58 -25.63 -6.80
N VAL A 878 10.89 -24.65 -7.40
CA VAL A 878 9.46 -24.76 -7.72
C VAL A 878 9.23 -25.65 -8.95
N ASP A 879 10.12 -25.64 -9.93
CA ASP A 879 10.07 -26.59 -11.07
C ASP A 879 10.15 -28.05 -10.61
N ALA A 880 11.02 -28.35 -9.64
CA ALA A 880 11.10 -29.67 -9.02
C ALA A 880 9.83 -30.03 -8.21
N ALA A 881 9.19 -29.04 -7.55
CA ALA A 881 7.92 -29.24 -6.86
C ALA A 881 6.78 -29.54 -7.85
N VAL A 882 6.65 -28.79 -8.95
CA VAL A 882 5.65 -29.03 -10.00
C VAL A 882 5.86 -30.41 -10.64
N ALA A 883 7.11 -30.81 -10.91
CA ALA A 883 7.40 -32.14 -11.45
C ALA A 883 6.97 -33.27 -10.48
N LYS A 884 7.27 -33.12 -9.18
CA LYS A 884 6.84 -34.04 -8.12
C LYS A 884 5.31 -34.11 -8.02
N ASP A 885 4.62 -32.97 -7.98
CA ASP A 885 3.17 -32.92 -7.82
C ASP A 885 2.45 -33.43 -9.08
N THR A 886 3.02 -33.23 -10.27
CA THR A 886 2.55 -33.83 -11.53
C THR A 886 2.64 -35.36 -11.48
N ALA A 887 3.77 -35.89 -11.02
CA ALA A 887 3.96 -37.33 -10.84
C ALA A 887 3.01 -37.90 -9.77
N ALA A 888 2.79 -37.18 -8.66
CA ALA A 888 1.87 -37.57 -7.61
C ALA A 888 0.41 -37.59 -8.11
N ALA A 889 -0.05 -36.53 -8.78
CA ALA A 889 -1.39 -36.45 -9.35
C ALA A 889 -1.66 -37.59 -10.35
N LYS A 890 -0.70 -37.86 -11.26
CA LYS A 890 -0.79 -38.99 -12.20
C LYS A 890 -0.78 -40.35 -11.49
N ALA A 891 0.04 -40.54 -10.47
CA ALA A 891 0.05 -41.76 -9.67
C ALA A 891 -1.23 -41.94 -8.83
N GLY A 892 -1.97 -40.85 -8.56
CA GLY A 892 -3.27 -40.81 -7.92
C GLY A 892 -4.46 -41.12 -8.84
N GLU A 893 -4.27 -41.26 -10.16
CA GLU A 893 -5.32 -41.76 -11.06
C GLU A 893 -5.49 -43.27 -10.88
N LYS A 894 -6.21 -43.68 -9.83
CA LYS A 894 -6.51 -45.09 -9.52
C LYS A 894 -7.79 -45.60 -10.21
N PRO A 895 -7.96 -46.93 -10.33
CA PRO A 895 -9.20 -47.51 -10.87
C PRO A 895 -10.47 -47.05 -10.14
N ILE A 896 -11.45 -46.53 -10.89
CA ILE A 896 -12.79 -46.18 -10.42
C ILE A 896 -13.74 -47.34 -10.74
N THR A 897 -14.42 -47.84 -9.72
CA THR A 897 -15.28 -49.03 -9.79
C THR A 897 -16.77 -48.67 -9.80
N VAL A 898 -17.16 -47.63 -9.07
CA VAL A 898 -18.57 -47.29 -8.80
C VAL A 898 -18.87 -45.80 -8.99
N VAL A 899 -20.10 -45.53 -9.43
CA VAL A 899 -20.67 -44.20 -9.67
C VAL A 899 -22.08 -44.10 -9.08
N ALA A 900 -22.42 -42.96 -8.48
CA ALA A 900 -23.77 -42.65 -8.02
C ALA A 900 -24.05 -41.14 -8.12
N PHE A 901 -25.24 -40.73 -8.56
CA PHE A 901 -25.64 -39.32 -8.51
C PHE A 901 -26.22 -38.95 -7.14
N SER A 902 -26.09 -37.68 -6.75
CA SER A 902 -26.92 -37.11 -5.69
C SER A 902 -28.40 -37.05 -6.12
N PRO A 903 -29.35 -36.98 -5.17
CA PRO A 903 -30.76 -37.18 -5.47
C PRO A 903 -31.39 -35.98 -6.19
N ASP A 904 -30.81 -34.80 -6.01
CA ASP A 904 -31.11 -33.56 -6.73
C ASP A 904 -30.42 -33.46 -8.10
N GLY A 905 -29.59 -34.45 -8.46
CA GLY A 905 -28.83 -34.47 -9.70
C GLY A 905 -27.71 -33.42 -9.81
N LYS A 906 -27.39 -32.68 -8.74
CA LYS A 906 -26.36 -31.62 -8.75
C LYS A 906 -24.94 -32.16 -8.65
N PHE A 907 -24.76 -33.32 -8.02
CA PHE A 907 -23.47 -33.96 -7.82
C PHE A 907 -23.42 -35.37 -8.42
N LEU A 908 -22.25 -35.76 -8.87
CA LEU A 908 -21.85 -37.13 -9.19
C LEU A 908 -20.81 -37.56 -8.15
N LEU A 909 -20.89 -38.78 -7.68
CA LEU A 909 -19.95 -39.40 -6.77
C LEU A 909 -19.26 -40.58 -7.47
N THR A 910 -17.96 -40.72 -7.23
CA THR A 910 -17.14 -41.82 -7.75
C THR A 910 -16.36 -42.46 -6.61
N GLY A 911 -16.21 -43.78 -6.61
CA GLY A 911 -15.36 -44.49 -5.66
C GLY A 911 -14.55 -45.61 -6.34
N GLY A 912 -13.43 -45.99 -5.72
CA GLY A 912 -12.61 -47.09 -6.24
C GLY A 912 -11.37 -47.40 -5.42
N ALA A 913 -10.29 -47.76 -6.12
CA ALA A 913 -9.07 -48.34 -5.56
C ALA A 913 -8.13 -47.32 -4.87
N ASP A 914 -8.45 -46.02 -4.93
CA ASP A 914 -7.84 -44.95 -4.12
C ASP A 914 -8.37 -44.89 -2.67
N GLN A 915 -9.35 -45.74 -2.32
CA GLN A 915 -9.98 -45.84 -0.99
C GLN A 915 -10.79 -44.58 -0.61
N LYS A 916 -11.20 -43.78 -1.60
CA LYS A 916 -11.87 -42.49 -1.42
C LYS A 916 -13.21 -42.43 -2.13
N ILE A 917 -14.00 -41.43 -1.76
CA ILE A 917 -15.20 -41.03 -2.51
C ILE A 917 -14.97 -39.61 -3.00
N HIS A 918 -14.86 -39.42 -4.31
CA HIS A 918 -14.74 -38.08 -4.90
C HIS A 918 -16.13 -37.55 -5.27
N VAL A 919 -16.38 -36.28 -4.96
CA VAL A 919 -17.63 -35.58 -5.26
C VAL A 919 -17.37 -34.56 -6.36
N TRP A 920 -18.22 -34.53 -7.38
CA TRP A 920 -18.06 -33.73 -8.60
C TRP A 920 -19.38 -33.02 -8.93
N TYR A 921 -19.35 -31.81 -9.53
CA TYR A 921 -20.57 -31.17 -10.02
C TYR A 921 -21.06 -31.90 -11.28
N ALA A 922 -22.27 -32.45 -11.24
CA ALA A 922 -22.87 -33.24 -12.32
C ALA A 922 -23.27 -32.42 -13.57
N ALA A 923 -23.13 -31.09 -13.52
CA ALA A 923 -23.35 -30.19 -14.66
C ALA A 923 -22.05 -29.84 -15.42
N THR A 924 -20.88 -29.90 -14.77
CA THR A 924 -19.60 -29.43 -15.34
C THR A 924 -18.44 -30.43 -15.24
N GLY A 925 -18.61 -31.51 -14.47
CA GLY A 925 -17.53 -32.46 -14.15
C GLY A 925 -16.45 -31.91 -13.22
N GLN A 926 -16.58 -30.68 -12.73
CA GLN A 926 -15.58 -30.07 -11.85
C GLN A 926 -15.61 -30.70 -10.44
N ALA A 927 -14.42 -30.93 -9.87
CA ALA A 927 -14.26 -31.58 -8.58
C ALA A 927 -14.62 -30.66 -7.40
N VAL A 928 -15.42 -31.18 -6.47
CA VAL A 928 -16.04 -30.45 -5.34
C VAL A 928 -15.26 -30.71 -4.06
N ASP A 929 -15.24 -31.97 -3.64
CA ASP A 929 -14.66 -32.47 -2.39
C ASP A 929 -14.20 -33.93 -2.52
N THR A 930 -13.51 -34.42 -1.49
CA THR A 930 -13.12 -35.83 -1.36
C THR A 930 -13.39 -36.33 0.06
N VAL A 931 -14.13 -37.42 0.18
CA VAL A 931 -14.33 -38.17 1.44
C VAL A 931 -13.19 -39.16 1.63
N SER A 932 -12.70 -39.29 2.86
CA SER A 932 -11.67 -40.26 3.25
C SER A 932 -12.08 -40.93 4.55
N GLY A 933 -11.77 -42.22 4.71
CA GLY A 933 -12.13 -42.98 5.91
C GLY A 933 -12.30 -44.49 5.68
N HIS A 934 -12.37 -44.94 4.43
CA HIS A 934 -12.09 -46.33 4.07
C HIS A 934 -10.59 -46.61 4.09
N THR A 935 -10.22 -47.87 4.33
CA THR A 935 -8.83 -48.40 4.25
C THR A 935 -8.68 -49.48 3.18
N GLY A 936 -9.71 -49.67 2.35
CA GLY A 936 -9.76 -50.58 1.22
C GLY A 936 -10.53 -49.95 0.06
N ALA A 937 -10.53 -50.59 -1.10
CA ALA A 937 -11.23 -50.07 -2.27
C ALA A 937 -12.74 -49.88 -1.99
N VAL A 938 -13.30 -48.76 -2.44
CA VAL A 938 -14.75 -48.52 -2.38
C VAL A 938 -15.41 -49.40 -3.44
N THR A 939 -16.31 -50.28 -3.01
CA THR A 939 -16.94 -51.33 -3.81
C THR A 939 -18.42 -51.07 -4.08
N ALA A 940 -19.06 -50.18 -3.32
CA ALA A 940 -20.46 -49.81 -3.48
C ALA A 940 -20.70 -48.34 -3.12
N LEU A 941 -21.63 -47.68 -3.82
CA LEU A 941 -22.12 -46.33 -3.52
C LEU A 941 -23.63 -46.26 -3.78
N SER A 942 -24.36 -45.69 -2.83
CA SER A 942 -25.76 -45.28 -2.98
C SER A 942 -26.00 -43.97 -2.22
N VAL A 943 -27.06 -43.23 -2.54
CA VAL A 943 -27.38 -41.95 -1.88
C VAL A 943 -28.86 -41.93 -1.49
N SER A 944 -29.16 -41.55 -0.24
CA SER A 944 -30.53 -41.46 0.26
C SER A 944 -31.26 -40.31 -0.43
N PRO A 945 -32.60 -40.33 -0.54
CA PRO A 945 -33.38 -39.19 -0.99
C PRO A 945 -33.14 -37.88 -0.22
N SER A 946 -32.64 -37.97 1.01
CA SER A 946 -32.23 -36.85 1.88
C SER A 946 -30.77 -36.38 1.71
N GLY A 947 -30.00 -36.96 0.78
CA GLY A 947 -28.63 -36.54 0.45
C GLY A 947 -27.51 -37.25 1.23
N VAL A 948 -27.83 -38.23 2.09
CA VAL A 948 -26.84 -39.03 2.83
C VAL A 948 -26.20 -40.05 1.89
N VAL A 949 -24.88 -40.05 1.80
CA VAL A 949 -24.11 -40.98 0.97
C VAL A 949 -23.84 -42.26 1.77
N LEU A 950 -24.22 -43.42 1.26
CA LEU A 950 -23.85 -44.73 1.80
C LEU A 950 -22.78 -45.38 0.91
N SER A 951 -21.60 -45.61 1.46
CA SER A 951 -20.54 -46.37 0.80
C SER A 951 -20.39 -47.77 1.40
N GLY A 952 -19.86 -48.68 0.60
CA GLY A 952 -19.32 -49.97 1.00
C GLY A 952 -17.87 -50.11 0.55
N GLY A 953 -17.04 -50.76 1.35
CA GLY A 953 -15.64 -51.01 1.04
C GLY A 953 -15.18 -52.46 1.23
N ALA A 954 -14.07 -52.78 0.56
CA ALA A 954 -13.33 -54.04 0.71
C ALA A 954 -12.72 -54.21 2.12
N ASP A 955 -12.62 -53.12 2.89
CA ASP A 955 -12.21 -53.05 4.30
C ASP A 955 -13.27 -53.53 5.29
N LYS A 956 -14.36 -54.13 4.81
CA LYS A 956 -15.52 -54.61 5.61
C LYS A 956 -16.34 -53.50 6.25
N LEU A 957 -16.13 -52.25 5.87
CA LEU A 957 -16.92 -51.11 6.33
C LEU A 957 -18.03 -50.80 5.33
N ALA A 958 -19.26 -50.65 5.82
CA ALA A 958 -20.23 -49.74 5.21
C ALA A 958 -20.31 -48.45 6.04
N ALA A 959 -20.52 -47.31 5.40
CA ALA A 959 -20.47 -46.01 6.08
C ALA A 959 -21.47 -45.03 5.47
N ALA A 960 -22.22 -44.35 6.34
CA ALA A 960 -23.10 -43.25 5.96
C ALA A 960 -22.39 -41.91 6.19
N TRP A 961 -22.43 -41.01 5.21
CA TRP A 961 -21.71 -39.74 5.20
C TRP A 961 -22.63 -38.56 4.89
N ASP A 962 -22.43 -37.47 5.63
CA ASP A 962 -22.98 -36.15 5.34
C ASP A 962 -21.92 -35.32 4.60
N ILE A 963 -22.11 -35.15 3.29
CA ILE A 963 -21.24 -34.36 2.41
C ILE A 963 -21.62 -32.88 2.36
N SER A 964 -22.62 -32.45 3.15
CA SER A 964 -23.06 -31.05 3.23
C SER A 964 -21.92 -30.16 3.78
N PRO A 965 -21.70 -28.95 3.24
CA PRO A 965 -20.61 -28.07 3.68
C PRO A 965 -20.92 -27.39 5.02
N ASN A 966 -20.74 -28.11 6.13
CA ASN A 966 -20.91 -27.56 7.46
C ASN A 966 -19.74 -26.64 7.88
N TRP A 967 -20.06 -25.62 8.68
CA TRP A 967 -19.10 -24.65 9.20
C TRP A 967 -19.35 -24.42 10.69
N SER A 968 -18.29 -24.54 11.50
CA SER A 968 -18.34 -24.44 12.96
C SER A 968 -17.47 -23.28 13.50
N PRO A 969 -17.80 -22.70 14.67
CA PRO A 969 -16.90 -21.77 15.36
C PRO A 969 -15.62 -22.47 15.82
N ALA A 970 -14.47 -22.10 15.26
CA ALA A 970 -13.15 -22.60 15.67
C ALA A 970 -12.53 -21.77 16.82
N GLY A 971 -13.02 -20.55 17.03
CA GLY A 971 -12.63 -19.65 18.10
C GLY A 971 -12.79 -18.18 17.70
N GLN A 972 -12.32 -17.28 18.56
CA GLN A 972 -12.29 -15.85 18.25
C GLN A 972 -11.07 -15.17 18.86
N LEU A 973 -10.71 -14.02 18.30
CA LEU A 973 -9.74 -13.07 18.82
C LEU A 973 -10.52 -11.89 19.39
N GLY A 974 -10.18 -11.45 20.60
CA GLY A 974 -10.88 -10.39 21.30
C GLY A 974 -11.57 -10.85 22.59
N PRO A 975 -12.82 -10.46 22.85
CA PRO A 975 -13.51 -10.72 24.12
C PRO A 975 -13.75 -12.21 24.39
N GLN A 976 -14.10 -12.55 25.63
CA GLN A 976 -14.47 -13.92 25.99
C GLN A 976 -15.73 -14.39 25.23
N ALA A 977 -15.77 -15.66 24.81
CA ALA A 977 -16.84 -16.19 23.97
C ALA A 977 -18.12 -16.51 24.75
N ASP A 978 -18.00 -16.89 26.01
CA ASP A 978 -19.09 -17.09 26.98
C ASP A 978 -19.74 -15.78 27.45
N LYS A 979 -19.05 -14.65 27.31
CA LYS A 979 -19.54 -13.30 27.64
C LYS A 979 -19.59 -12.40 26.40
N PRO A 980 -20.40 -12.74 25.39
CA PRO A 980 -20.42 -12.08 24.09
C PRO A 980 -21.04 -10.66 24.06
N LEU A 981 -21.18 -10.00 25.21
CA LEU A 981 -21.43 -8.56 25.34
C LEU A 981 -20.30 -7.82 26.08
N ASP A 982 -19.50 -8.52 26.89
CA ASP A 982 -18.29 -7.95 27.48
C ASP A 982 -17.28 -7.59 26.36
N LEU A 983 -16.52 -6.54 26.61
CA LEU A 983 -15.49 -5.96 25.74
C LEU A 983 -14.25 -5.51 26.53
N ALA A 984 -14.20 -5.63 27.86
CA ALA A 984 -13.07 -5.23 28.67
C ALA A 984 -11.78 -5.99 28.31
N THR A 985 -11.94 -7.24 27.85
CA THR A 985 -10.85 -8.13 27.40
C THR A 985 -10.51 -8.00 25.91
N SER A 986 -11.16 -7.11 25.16
CA SER A 986 -10.80 -6.90 23.76
C SER A 986 -9.51 -6.06 23.62
N PRO A 987 -8.52 -6.53 22.84
CA PRO A 987 -7.32 -5.76 22.50
C PRO A 987 -7.63 -4.71 21.42
N PHE A 988 -8.66 -4.93 20.59
CA PHE A 988 -9.13 -4.00 19.57
C PHE A 988 -9.90 -2.84 20.22
N VAL A 989 -9.59 -1.60 19.86
CA VAL A 989 -10.33 -0.41 20.34
C VAL A 989 -11.60 -0.13 19.54
N SER A 990 -11.78 -0.68 18.34
CA SER A 990 -12.96 -0.42 17.52
C SER A 990 -13.29 -1.55 16.51
N ARG A 991 -13.83 -1.21 15.34
CA ARG A 991 -14.15 -2.13 14.24
C ARG A 991 -12.88 -2.72 13.61
N VAL A 992 -12.90 -4.01 13.30
CA VAL A 992 -11.85 -4.66 12.49
C VAL A 992 -12.28 -4.58 11.02
N LEU A 993 -11.69 -3.64 10.27
CA LEU A 993 -12.08 -3.27 8.91
C LEU A 993 -11.30 -4.01 7.82
N SER A 994 -10.14 -4.58 8.15
CA SER A 994 -9.42 -5.48 7.24
C SER A 994 -8.90 -6.72 7.95
N ILE A 995 -8.91 -7.85 7.23
CA ILE A 995 -8.36 -9.14 7.66
C ILE A 995 -7.74 -9.82 6.45
N ASP A 996 -6.57 -10.42 6.65
CA ASP A 996 -5.94 -11.30 5.66
C ASP A 996 -5.13 -12.42 6.34
N PHE A 997 -4.94 -13.55 5.64
CA PHE A 997 -4.14 -14.69 6.08
C PHE A 997 -2.77 -14.69 5.41
N SER A 998 -1.72 -15.09 6.12
CA SER A 998 -0.44 -15.40 5.48
C SER A 998 -0.62 -16.53 4.45
N ARG A 999 0.24 -16.57 3.41
CA ARG A 999 0.18 -17.55 2.31
C ARG A 999 0.19 -19.02 2.77
N ASP A 1000 0.73 -19.29 3.96
CA ASP A 1000 0.77 -20.62 4.62
C ASP A 1000 -0.35 -20.86 5.64
N GLY A 1001 -1.23 -19.87 5.86
CA GLY A 1001 -2.39 -19.93 6.77
C GLY A 1001 -2.06 -19.90 8.26
N LYS A 1002 -0.80 -19.73 8.67
CA LYS A 1002 -0.40 -19.75 10.10
C LYS A 1002 -0.60 -18.42 10.82
N MET A 1003 -0.51 -17.31 10.09
CA MET A 1003 -0.71 -15.97 10.62
C MET A 1003 -1.98 -15.32 10.07
N LEU A 1004 -2.59 -14.46 10.87
CA LEU A 1004 -3.64 -13.54 10.47
C LEU A 1004 -3.17 -12.11 10.73
N VAL A 1005 -3.46 -11.18 9.82
CA VAL A 1005 -3.40 -9.74 10.12
C VAL A 1005 -4.80 -9.19 10.33
N THR A 1006 -4.92 -8.22 11.24
CA THR A 1006 -6.12 -7.44 11.48
C THR A 1006 -5.79 -5.96 11.40
N GLY A 1007 -6.53 -5.22 10.56
CA GLY A 1007 -6.48 -3.75 10.45
C GLY A 1007 -7.76 -3.11 11.00
N GLY A 1008 -7.62 -2.01 11.73
CA GLY A 1008 -8.73 -1.26 12.30
C GLY A 1008 -8.27 0.01 13.02
N GLY A 1009 -8.85 0.29 14.18
CA GLY A 1009 -8.53 1.45 15.01
C GLY A 1009 -9.71 2.41 15.21
N ASP A 1010 -9.50 3.43 16.02
CA ASP A 1010 -10.56 4.36 16.44
C ASP A 1010 -10.67 5.54 15.47
N PRO A 1011 -11.87 5.86 14.92
CA PRO A 1011 -12.03 6.85 13.86
C PRO A 1011 -11.52 8.25 14.22
N SER A 1012 -10.63 8.78 13.39
CA SER A 1012 -9.92 10.06 13.60
C SER A 1012 -9.04 10.11 14.85
N ARG A 1013 -8.63 8.94 15.40
CA ARG A 1013 -7.83 8.84 16.63
C ARG A 1013 -6.68 7.83 16.54
N SER A 1014 -6.85 6.66 15.92
CA SER A 1014 -5.78 5.63 15.84
C SER A 1014 -5.95 4.63 14.69
N GLY A 1015 -4.83 4.06 14.22
CA GLY A 1015 -4.79 2.95 13.27
C GLY A 1015 -4.15 1.69 13.88
N GLU A 1016 -4.97 0.68 14.16
CA GLU A 1016 -4.53 -0.60 14.74
C GLU A 1016 -4.08 -1.58 13.67
N LEU A 1017 -2.84 -2.09 13.77
CA LEU A 1017 -2.31 -3.14 12.90
C LEU A 1017 -1.68 -4.25 13.74
N MET A 1018 -2.32 -5.43 13.78
CA MET A 1018 -1.94 -6.54 14.66
C MET A 1018 -1.81 -7.85 13.88
N ILE A 1019 -0.84 -8.67 14.26
CA ILE A 1019 -0.51 -9.98 13.66
C ILE A 1019 -0.72 -11.07 14.71
N TRP A 1020 -1.39 -12.16 14.33
CA TRP A 1020 -1.90 -13.21 15.21
C TRP A 1020 -1.45 -14.60 14.78
N ASP A 1021 -1.26 -15.51 15.73
CA ASP A 1021 -1.11 -16.95 15.49
C ASP A 1021 -2.51 -17.57 15.36
N VAL A 1022 -2.83 -18.14 14.19
CA VAL A 1022 -4.16 -18.69 13.88
C VAL A 1022 -4.49 -19.91 14.73
N ALA A 1023 -3.49 -20.73 15.07
CA ALA A 1023 -3.69 -21.97 15.80
C ALA A 1023 -3.78 -21.73 17.31
N LYS A 1024 -2.88 -20.89 17.86
CA LYS A 1024 -2.84 -20.53 19.29
C LYS A 1024 -3.88 -19.47 19.65
N LYS A 1025 -4.35 -18.68 18.69
CA LYS A 1025 -5.32 -17.57 18.85
C LYS A 1025 -4.75 -16.43 19.70
N THR A 1026 -3.43 -16.26 19.65
CA THR A 1026 -2.64 -15.28 20.44
C THR A 1026 -2.04 -14.21 19.53
N MET A 1027 -1.92 -12.97 20.03
CA MET A 1027 -1.20 -11.92 19.32
C MET A 1027 0.30 -12.27 19.24
N ILE A 1028 0.86 -12.25 18.03
CA ILE A 1028 2.30 -12.36 17.79
C ILE A 1028 2.94 -10.97 17.91
N ARG A 1029 2.29 -9.95 17.33
CA ARG A 1029 2.83 -8.59 17.27
C ARG A 1029 1.72 -7.54 17.11
N GLU A 1030 1.84 -6.46 17.87
CA GLU A 1030 1.21 -5.16 17.60
C GLU A 1030 2.23 -4.29 16.86
N ILE A 1031 1.84 -3.67 15.74
CA ILE A 1031 2.65 -2.63 15.08
C ILE A 1031 2.14 -1.28 15.58
N LYS A 1032 2.81 -0.75 16.61
CA LYS A 1032 2.47 0.52 17.23
C LYS A 1032 2.68 1.68 16.25
N ASP A 1033 1.79 2.68 16.37
CA ASP A 1033 1.81 3.91 15.57
C ASP A 1033 1.79 3.67 14.05
N ALA A 1034 1.24 2.53 13.60
CA ALA A 1034 1.21 2.13 12.20
C ALA A 1034 0.55 3.21 11.31
N HIS A 1035 -0.60 3.72 11.74
CA HIS A 1035 -1.27 4.88 11.15
C HIS A 1035 -1.87 5.76 12.26
N SER A 1036 -1.95 7.07 12.02
CA SER A 1036 -2.51 8.04 12.99
C SER A 1036 -4.04 8.09 12.98
N ASP A 1037 -4.67 7.25 12.18
CA ASP A 1037 -6.11 7.16 11.95
C ASP A 1037 -6.44 5.76 11.40
N THR A 1038 -7.71 5.38 11.41
CA THR A 1038 -8.21 4.01 11.20
C THR A 1038 -7.72 3.38 9.90
N ILE A 1039 -7.22 2.15 9.99
CA ILE A 1039 -6.80 1.32 8.85
C ILE A 1039 -8.04 0.65 8.24
N PHE A 1040 -8.26 0.87 6.95
CA PHE A 1040 -9.36 0.24 6.19
C PHE A 1040 -8.91 -1.00 5.43
N GLY A 1041 -7.67 -1.01 4.91
CA GLY A 1041 -7.10 -2.14 4.16
C GLY A 1041 -5.79 -2.64 4.75
N ALA A 1042 -5.61 -3.96 4.84
CA ALA A 1042 -4.35 -4.62 5.18
C ALA A 1042 -4.22 -5.97 4.46
N GLU A 1043 -3.04 -6.28 3.90
CA GLU A 1043 -2.78 -7.50 3.13
C GLU A 1043 -1.30 -7.95 3.23
N PHE A 1044 -1.04 -9.24 3.43
CA PHE A 1044 0.30 -9.81 3.41
C PHE A 1044 0.87 -9.85 1.98
N SER A 1045 2.18 -9.63 1.82
CA SER A 1045 2.86 -9.96 0.57
C SER A 1045 2.83 -11.47 0.32
N ARG A 1046 2.89 -11.91 -0.94
CA ARG A 1046 2.82 -13.35 -1.29
C ARG A 1046 3.95 -14.16 -0.65
N ASP A 1047 5.11 -13.54 -0.42
CA ASP A 1047 6.26 -14.16 0.25
C ASP A 1047 6.13 -14.22 1.79
N GLY A 1048 5.07 -13.65 2.36
CA GLY A 1048 4.80 -13.59 3.81
C GLY A 1048 5.75 -12.67 4.60
N LYS A 1049 6.65 -11.93 3.94
CA LYS A 1049 7.71 -11.15 4.61
C LYS A 1049 7.31 -9.71 4.88
N LYS A 1050 6.34 -9.18 4.14
CA LYS A 1050 5.90 -7.78 4.22
C LYS A 1050 4.40 -7.73 4.47
N LEU A 1051 3.98 -6.64 5.09
CA LEU A 1051 2.59 -6.31 5.33
C LEU A 1051 2.31 -4.94 4.72
N LEU A 1052 1.25 -4.85 3.93
CA LEU A 1052 0.75 -3.61 3.33
C LEU A 1052 -0.45 -3.13 4.15
N SER A 1053 -0.57 -1.82 4.34
CA SER A 1053 -1.75 -1.20 4.96
C SER A 1053 -2.11 0.13 4.31
N GLY A 1054 -3.40 0.48 4.34
CA GLY A 1054 -3.93 1.77 3.88
C GLY A 1054 -5.02 2.28 4.83
N ALA A 1055 -5.00 3.58 5.13
CA ALA A 1055 -5.78 4.15 6.21
C ALA A 1055 -6.42 5.50 5.90
N ALA A 1056 -7.24 5.95 6.85
CA ALA A 1056 -7.82 7.28 6.91
C ALA A 1056 -6.76 8.41 6.92
N ASP A 1057 -5.54 8.14 7.39
CA ASP A 1057 -4.40 9.10 7.36
C ASP A 1057 -3.89 9.41 5.94
N LYS A 1058 -4.51 8.83 4.90
CA LYS A 1058 -4.25 9.02 3.46
C LYS A 1058 -2.97 8.37 2.94
N PHE A 1059 -2.19 7.74 3.81
CA PHE A 1059 -0.99 7.00 3.41
C PHE A 1059 -1.32 5.53 3.10
N VAL A 1060 -0.55 4.98 2.18
CA VAL A 1060 -0.29 3.54 2.11
C VAL A 1060 1.07 3.30 2.76
N LYS A 1061 1.24 2.22 3.54
CA LYS A 1061 2.50 1.89 4.20
C LYS A 1061 2.84 0.42 4.06
N ILE A 1062 4.13 0.11 4.07
CA ILE A 1062 4.67 -1.27 4.09
C ILE A 1062 5.52 -1.46 5.34
N PHE A 1063 5.33 -2.59 6.01
CA PHE A 1063 6.06 -3.02 7.20
C PHE A 1063 6.71 -4.39 6.97
N ASP A 1064 7.80 -4.67 7.69
CA ASP A 1064 8.42 -6.00 7.79
C ASP A 1064 7.64 -6.88 8.79
N VAL A 1065 7.23 -8.07 8.38
CA VAL A 1065 6.39 -8.97 9.23
C VAL A 1065 7.17 -9.50 10.43
N GLY A 1066 8.45 -9.85 10.24
CA GLY A 1066 9.27 -10.47 11.29
C GLY A 1066 9.55 -9.53 12.45
N SER A 1067 9.97 -8.30 12.15
CA SER A 1067 10.37 -7.27 13.12
C SER A 1067 9.29 -6.24 13.46
N GLY A 1068 8.28 -6.07 12.61
CA GLY A 1068 7.28 -5.00 12.70
C GLY A 1068 7.77 -3.62 12.23
N LYS A 1069 9.00 -3.51 11.72
CA LYS A 1069 9.58 -2.22 11.33
C LYS A 1069 8.90 -1.68 10.08
N HIS A 1070 8.61 -0.38 10.09
CA HIS A 1070 8.21 0.36 8.90
C HIS A 1070 9.33 0.30 7.84
N ILE A 1071 8.95 0.01 6.58
CA ILE A 1071 9.84 -0.04 5.42
C ILE A 1071 9.66 1.20 4.54
N ARG A 1072 8.41 1.56 4.20
CA ARG A 1072 8.10 2.60 3.22
C ARG A 1072 6.67 3.13 3.34
N SER A 1073 6.52 4.45 3.27
CA SER A 1073 5.24 5.14 3.01
C SER A 1073 5.09 5.46 1.53
N PHE A 1074 3.85 5.56 1.07
CA PHE A 1074 3.45 6.08 -0.24
C PHE A 1074 2.41 7.18 -0.01
N GLU A 1075 2.63 8.34 -0.62
CA GLU A 1075 1.83 9.55 -0.45
C GLU A 1075 1.23 9.97 -1.80
N GLY A 1076 0.00 10.49 -1.79
CA GLY A 1076 -0.62 11.07 -3.00
C GLY A 1076 -2.11 10.81 -3.18
N HIS A 1077 -2.76 10.03 -2.30
CA HIS A 1077 -4.22 10.11 -2.14
C HIS A 1077 -4.59 11.40 -1.39
N THR A 1078 -5.64 12.08 -1.85
CA THR A 1078 -6.09 13.36 -1.27
C THR A 1078 -7.11 13.17 -0.14
N HIS A 1079 -7.69 11.98 -0.04
CA HIS A 1079 -8.62 11.52 1.00
C HIS A 1079 -8.22 10.13 1.50
N HIS A 1080 -8.99 9.55 2.42
CA HIS A 1080 -8.75 8.24 3.02
C HIS A 1080 -8.46 7.13 1.98
N VAL A 1081 -7.51 6.25 2.28
CA VAL A 1081 -7.31 5.00 1.53
C VAL A 1081 -8.27 3.96 2.11
N LEU A 1082 -9.14 3.40 1.28
CA LEU A 1082 -10.23 2.49 1.69
C LEU A 1082 -9.89 1.01 1.48
N ASP A 1083 -8.99 0.66 0.56
CA ASP A 1083 -8.51 -0.72 0.38
C ASP A 1083 -7.13 -0.74 -0.28
N VAL A 1084 -6.39 -1.84 -0.11
CA VAL A 1084 -5.03 -2.04 -0.65
C VAL A 1084 -4.81 -3.51 -1.04
N SER A 1085 -4.00 -3.76 -2.06
CA SER A 1085 -3.66 -5.13 -2.49
C SER A 1085 -2.30 -5.22 -3.22
N TRP A 1086 -1.66 -6.38 -3.13
CA TRP A 1086 -0.37 -6.72 -3.75
C TRP A 1086 -0.54 -7.37 -5.13
N LYS A 1087 0.33 -7.00 -6.08
CA LYS A 1087 0.61 -7.89 -7.22
C LYS A 1087 1.37 -9.12 -6.72
N ALA A 1088 1.03 -10.32 -7.22
CA ALA A 1088 1.60 -11.59 -6.75
C ALA A 1088 3.13 -11.72 -6.82
N ASP A 1089 3.82 -10.89 -7.61
CA ASP A 1089 5.29 -10.81 -7.69
C ASP A 1089 5.93 -9.86 -6.66
N ASN A 1090 5.12 -9.20 -5.83
CA ASN A 1090 5.50 -8.20 -4.84
C ASN A 1090 6.22 -6.95 -5.42
N SER A 1091 6.21 -6.74 -6.75
CA SER A 1091 6.87 -5.61 -7.42
C SER A 1091 6.05 -4.31 -7.38
N SER A 1092 4.73 -4.46 -7.28
CA SER A 1092 3.73 -3.41 -7.42
C SER A 1092 2.59 -3.64 -6.44
N ILE A 1093 2.00 -2.53 -5.99
CA ILE A 1093 0.81 -2.51 -5.12
C ILE A 1093 -0.23 -1.56 -5.72
N ALA A 1094 -1.49 -1.73 -5.32
CA ALA A 1094 -2.58 -0.84 -5.67
C ALA A 1094 -3.36 -0.40 -4.43
N SER A 1095 -3.93 0.80 -4.47
CA SER A 1095 -4.72 1.40 -3.39
C SER A 1095 -5.95 2.11 -3.93
N ALA A 1096 -7.09 1.97 -3.24
CA ALA A 1096 -8.37 2.59 -3.58
C ALA A 1096 -8.65 3.75 -2.63
N GLY A 1097 -9.12 4.87 -3.16
CA GLY A 1097 -9.30 6.09 -2.39
C GLY A 1097 -10.73 6.59 -2.33
N ALA A 1098 -11.02 7.27 -1.21
CA ALA A 1098 -12.17 8.16 -1.06
C ALA A 1098 -12.08 9.42 -1.95
N ASP A 1099 -11.00 9.58 -2.72
CA ASP A 1099 -10.80 10.57 -3.78
C ASP A 1099 -11.13 10.05 -5.20
N ASN A 1100 -11.98 9.01 -5.27
CA ASN A 1100 -12.60 8.48 -6.49
C ASN A 1100 -11.60 7.88 -7.51
N VAL A 1101 -10.40 7.50 -7.05
CA VAL A 1101 -9.36 6.91 -7.90
C VAL A 1101 -8.72 5.66 -7.28
N ILE A 1102 -8.16 4.82 -8.15
CA ILE A 1102 -7.21 3.77 -7.78
C ILE A 1102 -5.81 4.29 -8.13
N LYS A 1103 -4.83 4.09 -7.24
CA LYS A 1103 -3.42 4.38 -7.52
C LYS A 1103 -2.61 3.09 -7.57
N VAL A 1104 -1.56 3.09 -8.39
CA VAL A 1104 -0.67 1.96 -8.60
C VAL A 1104 0.75 2.43 -8.34
N TRP A 1105 1.50 1.69 -7.53
CA TRP A 1105 2.81 2.09 -7.02
C TRP A 1105 3.86 1.01 -7.26
N ASN A 1106 5.12 1.41 -7.44
CA ASN A 1106 6.25 0.49 -7.44
C ASN A 1106 6.82 0.33 -6.02
N VAL A 1107 6.91 -0.91 -5.55
CA VAL A 1107 7.26 -1.24 -4.16
C VAL A 1107 8.71 -0.87 -3.83
N ASP A 1108 9.64 -1.10 -4.76
CA ASP A 1108 11.06 -0.87 -4.54
C ASP A 1108 11.39 0.63 -4.39
N THR A 1109 10.86 1.47 -5.27
CA THR A 1109 11.16 2.92 -5.35
C THR A 1109 10.26 3.79 -4.48
N GLY A 1110 8.97 3.43 -4.36
CA GLY A 1110 7.92 4.31 -3.83
C GLY A 1110 7.15 5.11 -4.89
N GLU A 1111 7.54 5.03 -6.16
CA GLU A 1111 6.95 5.87 -7.23
C GLU A 1111 5.51 5.47 -7.55
N GLN A 1112 4.63 6.48 -7.66
CA GLN A 1112 3.25 6.32 -8.14
C GLN A 1112 3.23 6.10 -9.66
N ARG A 1113 3.43 4.85 -10.09
CA ARG A 1113 3.34 4.40 -11.49
C ARG A 1113 2.07 4.86 -12.21
N ARG A 1114 0.93 4.91 -11.52
CA ARG A 1114 -0.35 5.27 -12.16
C ARG A 1114 -1.42 5.81 -11.22
N THR A 1115 -2.33 6.60 -11.78
CA THR A 1115 -3.68 6.84 -11.27
C THR A 1115 -4.70 6.32 -12.30
N ILE A 1116 -5.79 5.70 -11.84
CA ILE A 1116 -6.91 5.19 -12.64
C ILE A 1116 -8.19 5.83 -12.07
N GLY A 1117 -8.90 6.61 -12.89
CA GLY A 1117 -10.10 7.34 -12.49
C GLY A 1117 -11.36 6.84 -13.19
N GLY A 1118 -12.34 7.73 -13.36
CA GLY A 1118 -13.62 7.44 -14.00
C GLY A 1118 -14.71 6.93 -13.04
N TYR A 1119 -14.51 7.04 -11.73
CA TYR A 1119 -15.57 6.89 -10.74
C TYR A 1119 -16.14 8.26 -10.36
N SER A 1120 -17.45 8.34 -10.14
CA SER A 1120 -18.11 9.59 -9.69
C SER A 1120 -18.22 9.71 -8.15
N LYS A 1121 -17.82 8.66 -7.44
CA LYS A 1121 -17.81 8.51 -5.97
C LYS A 1121 -16.62 7.62 -5.57
N GLN A 1122 -16.47 7.41 -4.26
CA GLN A 1122 -15.34 6.71 -3.64
C GLN A 1122 -15.14 5.31 -4.22
N VAL A 1123 -13.89 4.89 -4.40
CA VAL A 1123 -13.54 3.49 -4.70
C VAL A 1123 -13.34 2.79 -3.36
N THR A 1124 -14.14 1.76 -3.10
CA THR A 1124 -14.39 1.24 -1.74
C THR A 1124 -13.66 -0.05 -1.45
N SER A 1125 -13.42 -0.88 -2.46
CA SER A 1125 -12.60 -2.09 -2.37
C SER A 1125 -11.88 -2.38 -3.68
N LEU A 1126 -10.72 -3.02 -3.60
CA LEU A 1126 -9.93 -3.50 -4.72
C LEU A 1126 -9.20 -4.81 -4.36
N ARG A 1127 -8.97 -5.70 -5.35
CA ARG A 1127 -8.00 -6.79 -5.23
C ARG A 1127 -7.29 -7.05 -6.56
N PHE A 1128 -6.02 -7.45 -6.52
CA PHE A 1128 -5.36 -8.01 -7.71
C PHE A 1128 -5.97 -9.38 -8.09
N VAL A 1129 -5.94 -9.68 -9.39
CA VAL A 1129 -6.54 -10.87 -9.98
C VAL A 1129 -5.45 -11.81 -10.46
N GLY A 1130 -5.25 -12.90 -9.69
CA GLY A 1130 -4.25 -13.92 -9.98
C GLY A 1130 -2.83 -13.36 -9.99
N ILE A 1131 -2.05 -13.70 -11.02
CA ILE A 1131 -0.64 -13.30 -11.18
C ILE A 1131 -0.44 -12.10 -12.14
N GLY A 1132 -1.53 -11.56 -12.69
CA GLY A 1132 -1.51 -10.57 -13.76
C GLY A 1132 -1.36 -9.12 -13.28
N GLU A 1133 -1.63 -8.18 -14.19
CA GLU A 1133 -1.82 -6.76 -13.87
C GLU A 1133 -3.32 -6.40 -13.69
N ASN A 1134 -4.21 -7.39 -13.67
CA ASN A 1134 -5.64 -7.15 -13.57
C ASN A 1134 -6.04 -6.89 -12.10
N VAL A 1135 -6.94 -5.93 -11.87
CA VAL A 1135 -7.56 -5.65 -10.56
C VAL A 1135 -9.09 -5.64 -10.69
N ILE A 1136 -9.77 -6.29 -9.74
CA ILE A 1136 -11.19 -6.06 -9.47
C ILE A 1136 -11.33 -4.86 -8.54
N SER A 1137 -12.39 -4.07 -8.70
CA SER A 1137 -12.71 -2.97 -7.79
C SER A 1137 -14.19 -2.60 -7.84
N CYS A 1138 -14.69 -1.97 -6.78
CA CYS A 1138 -16.04 -1.43 -6.71
C CYS A 1138 -16.07 -0.05 -6.05
N GLY A 1139 -17.21 0.63 -6.10
CA GLY A 1139 -17.34 1.97 -5.53
C GLY A 1139 -18.75 2.45 -5.26
N GLY A 1140 -18.83 3.62 -4.64
CA GLY A 1140 -20.08 4.29 -4.29
C GLY A 1140 -20.92 4.76 -5.48
N ASP A 1141 -20.36 4.70 -6.71
CA ASP A 1141 -21.04 4.99 -7.97
C ASP A 1141 -21.82 3.78 -8.52
N LYS A 1142 -22.12 2.80 -7.64
CA LYS A 1142 -22.86 1.56 -7.91
C LYS A 1142 -22.12 0.57 -8.81
N SER A 1143 -20.88 0.86 -9.18
CA SER A 1143 -20.15 0.06 -10.18
C SER A 1143 -19.21 -0.98 -9.57
N VAL A 1144 -19.00 -2.04 -10.33
CA VAL A 1144 -18.00 -3.09 -10.12
C VAL A 1144 -17.28 -3.27 -11.45
N ARG A 1145 -15.93 -3.22 -11.47
CA ARG A 1145 -15.13 -3.12 -12.70
C ARG A 1145 -13.81 -3.89 -12.59
N TYR A 1146 -13.38 -4.51 -13.69
CA TYR A 1146 -11.99 -4.91 -13.88
C TYR A 1146 -11.19 -3.82 -14.60
N HIS A 1147 -9.99 -3.54 -14.10
CA HIS A 1147 -9.00 -2.70 -14.79
C HIS A 1147 -7.67 -3.42 -14.94
N LYS A 1148 -6.89 -3.04 -15.96
CA LYS A 1148 -5.46 -3.38 -16.07
C LYS A 1148 -4.62 -2.28 -15.44
N THR A 1149 -3.69 -2.61 -14.54
CA THR A 1149 -2.92 -1.59 -13.81
C THR A 1149 -1.85 -0.89 -14.63
N GLY A 1150 -1.24 -1.54 -15.62
CA GLY A 1150 -0.30 -0.90 -16.54
C GLY A 1150 -0.94 0.18 -17.42
N ASN A 1151 -1.99 -0.16 -18.18
CA ASN A 1151 -2.63 0.77 -19.13
C ASN A 1151 -3.89 1.48 -18.59
N GLY A 1152 -4.37 1.16 -17.39
CA GLY A 1152 -5.54 1.78 -16.73
C GLY A 1152 -6.88 1.53 -17.43
N GLN A 1153 -6.94 0.57 -18.34
CA GLN A 1153 -8.14 0.28 -19.12
C GLN A 1153 -9.15 -0.49 -18.27
N ASN A 1154 -10.33 0.08 -18.05
CA ASN A 1154 -11.54 -0.68 -17.74
C ASN A 1154 -11.84 -1.59 -18.93
N TYR A 1155 -11.67 -2.91 -18.76
CA TYR A 1155 -11.94 -3.90 -19.81
C TYR A 1155 -13.19 -4.75 -19.54
N ARG A 1156 -13.80 -4.60 -18.35
CA ARG A 1156 -15.08 -5.20 -18.02
C ARG A 1156 -15.76 -4.44 -16.89
N SER A 1157 -17.07 -4.23 -17.03
CA SER A 1157 -17.92 -3.72 -15.96
C SER A 1157 -19.07 -4.70 -15.72
N PHE A 1158 -19.51 -4.81 -14.47
CA PHE A 1158 -20.53 -5.76 -14.03
C PHE A 1158 -21.80 -5.00 -13.64
N SER A 1159 -22.92 -5.32 -14.28
CA SER A 1159 -24.18 -4.59 -14.13
C SER A 1159 -25.07 -5.18 -13.02
N GLY A 1160 -25.97 -4.34 -12.49
CA GLY A 1160 -27.02 -4.74 -11.56
C GLY A 1160 -26.88 -4.21 -10.13
N GLY A 1161 -25.80 -3.51 -9.79
CA GLY A 1161 -25.70 -2.71 -8.55
C GLY A 1161 -26.77 -1.61 -8.54
N THR A 1162 -27.60 -1.56 -7.49
CA THR A 1162 -28.69 -0.57 -7.38
C THR A 1162 -28.38 0.52 -6.37
N ASP A 1163 -27.40 0.33 -5.48
CA ASP A 1163 -26.87 1.38 -4.62
C ASP A 1163 -25.34 1.27 -4.39
N PHE A 1164 -24.81 2.02 -3.42
CA PHE A 1164 -23.40 2.09 -3.02
C PHE A 1164 -22.80 0.68 -2.80
N MET A 1165 -21.75 0.33 -3.55
CA MET A 1165 -21.05 -0.96 -3.39
C MET A 1165 -19.93 -0.82 -2.36
N TYR A 1166 -19.81 -1.77 -1.42
CA TYR A 1166 -18.79 -1.75 -0.37
C TYR A 1166 -17.61 -2.67 -0.67
N ALA A 1167 -17.87 -3.90 -1.10
CA ALA A 1167 -16.84 -4.91 -1.30
C ALA A 1167 -17.05 -5.72 -2.58
N ALA A 1168 -15.95 -6.07 -3.25
CA ALA A 1168 -15.95 -6.95 -4.41
C ALA A 1168 -14.69 -7.84 -4.42
N ALA A 1169 -14.87 -9.12 -4.71
CA ALA A 1169 -13.80 -10.11 -4.81
C ALA A 1169 -13.86 -10.84 -6.15
N SER A 1170 -12.69 -11.26 -6.65
CA SER A 1170 -12.53 -12.02 -7.88
C SER A 1170 -11.84 -13.34 -7.64
N SER A 1171 -12.29 -14.37 -8.36
CA SER A 1171 -11.51 -15.57 -8.66
C SER A 1171 -10.16 -15.22 -9.30
N ARG A 1172 -9.12 -16.03 -9.07
CA ARG A 1172 -7.77 -15.81 -9.63
C ARG A 1172 -7.71 -15.95 -11.16
N ASP A 1173 -8.63 -16.72 -11.73
CA ASP A 1173 -8.71 -17.06 -13.15
C ASP A 1173 -9.83 -16.31 -13.89
N GLU A 1174 -10.47 -15.32 -13.25
CA GLU A 1174 -11.65 -14.61 -13.72
C GLU A 1174 -12.91 -15.47 -13.97
N SER A 1175 -13.01 -16.74 -13.53
CA SER A 1175 -14.27 -17.49 -13.70
C SER A 1175 -15.47 -16.85 -12.98
N PHE A 1176 -15.27 -16.28 -11.79
CA PHE A 1176 -16.30 -15.65 -10.97
C PHE A 1176 -15.88 -14.31 -10.36
N VAL A 1177 -16.85 -13.41 -10.17
CA VAL A 1177 -16.76 -12.20 -9.36
C VAL A 1177 -17.96 -12.17 -8.42
N VAL A 1178 -17.73 -11.81 -7.14
CA VAL A 1178 -18.79 -11.56 -6.15
C VAL A 1178 -18.69 -10.13 -5.64
N ALA A 1179 -19.82 -9.46 -5.40
CA ALA A 1179 -19.86 -8.14 -4.76
C ALA A 1179 -21.13 -7.91 -3.94
N GLY A 1180 -21.07 -6.92 -3.04
CA GLY A 1180 -22.17 -6.49 -2.19
C GLY A 1180 -22.13 -4.99 -1.85
N GLY A 1181 -23.26 -4.47 -1.39
CA GLY A 1181 -23.46 -3.05 -1.13
C GLY A 1181 -24.65 -2.75 -0.22
N GLU A 1182 -25.00 -1.47 -0.12
CA GLU A 1182 -26.06 -0.93 0.75
C GLU A 1182 -27.46 -1.50 0.41
N ASP A 1183 -27.70 -1.82 -0.86
CA ASP A 1183 -28.95 -2.47 -1.29
C ASP A 1183 -29.20 -3.86 -0.65
N GLY A 1184 -28.17 -4.46 -0.05
CA GLY A 1184 -28.21 -5.72 0.69
C GLY A 1184 -28.21 -6.98 -0.18
N THR A 1185 -28.01 -6.83 -1.49
CA THR A 1185 -28.06 -7.93 -2.45
C THR A 1185 -26.65 -8.41 -2.79
N VAL A 1186 -26.32 -9.65 -2.41
CA VAL A 1186 -25.08 -10.32 -2.85
C VAL A 1186 -25.24 -10.69 -4.31
N ARG A 1187 -24.26 -10.36 -5.15
CA ARG A 1187 -24.30 -10.61 -6.60
C ARG A 1187 -23.10 -11.44 -7.02
N LEU A 1188 -23.34 -12.45 -7.84
CA LEU A 1188 -22.36 -13.36 -8.42
C LEU A 1188 -22.43 -13.25 -9.94
N TRP A 1189 -21.32 -12.91 -10.59
CA TRP A 1189 -21.19 -12.84 -12.05
C TRP A 1189 -20.11 -13.81 -12.54
N ASN A 1190 -20.21 -14.21 -13.81
CA ASN A 1190 -19.10 -14.82 -14.52
C ASN A 1190 -18.07 -13.73 -14.86
N GLY A 1191 -16.84 -13.84 -14.34
CA GLY A 1191 -15.83 -12.79 -14.54
C GLY A 1191 -15.35 -12.69 -15.99
N LYS A 1192 -15.30 -13.80 -16.74
CA LYS A 1192 -14.81 -13.85 -18.13
C LYS A 1192 -15.72 -13.15 -19.13
N ASN A 1193 -17.03 -13.03 -18.86
CA ASN A 1193 -17.99 -12.37 -19.77
C ASN A 1193 -18.84 -11.25 -19.15
N GLY A 1194 -18.93 -11.14 -17.83
CA GLY A 1194 -19.67 -10.08 -17.12
C GLY A 1194 -21.16 -10.37 -16.89
N LYS A 1195 -21.68 -11.53 -17.34
CA LYS A 1195 -23.08 -11.91 -17.13
C LYS A 1195 -23.32 -12.29 -15.67
N LEU A 1196 -24.45 -11.84 -15.13
CA LEU A 1196 -24.93 -12.24 -13.79
C LEU A 1196 -25.25 -13.74 -13.80
N VAL A 1197 -24.71 -14.47 -12.84
CA VAL A 1197 -25.03 -15.88 -12.56
C VAL A 1197 -26.20 -15.95 -11.57
N LYS A 1198 -26.11 -15.19 -10.47
CA LYS A 1198 -27.17 -15.08 -9.47
C LYS A 1198 -27.10 -13.76 -8.71
N ALA A 1199 -28.26 -13.26 -8.28
CA ALA A 1199 -28.38 -12.26 -7.22
C ALA A 1199 -29.17 -12.88 -6.05
N PHE A 1200 -28.75 -12.56 -4.83
CA PHE A 1200 -29.35 -13.03 -3.58
C PHE A 1200 -29.78 -11.80 -2.76
N SER A 1201 -31.05 -11.38 -2.91
CA SER A 1201 -31.68 -10.42 -2.01
C SER A 1201 -31.83 -10.99 -0.59
N ARG A 1202 -32.35 -10.20 0.35
CA ARG A 1202 -32.89 -10.76 1.61
C ARG A 1202 -34.27 -11.35 1.35
#